data_AF-A0A8I1U2Z8-F1
#
_entry.id   AF-A0A8I1U2Z8-F1
#
_cell.length_a   1.000
_cell.length_b   1.000
_cell.length_c   1.000
_cell.angle_alpha   90.00
_cell.angle_beta   90.00
_cell.angle_gamma   90.00
#
_symmetry.space_group_name_H-M   'P 1'
#
loop_
_entity.id
_entity.type
_entity.pdbx_description
1 polymer ?
#
loop_
_entity_poly.entity_id
_entity_poly.type
_entity_poly.pdbx_seq_one_letter_code
_entity_poly.pdbx_strand_id
1 'polypeptide(L)'
;QVNYIETHGTGTSLGDPVEIEGLKLAFTELNRSNPQPIGLGSVKTNIGHLEPASGIASVIKLILALKHETLPGIVHLQKLNPHIRLADSPFYIVEKNQPWLRQYSHDGKELPLAAGVSSFGFGGTNAHLVIEEGRPHQVLSEEQQRPAYLMVLSAKTQESLLQKIVALREWLLAQANISLNSLSFTLTQGRAHFSHRCALVTRNKTELLHQLAQLAGEELPAYSLMNYGQTFAIQGPVFTEIYQSTLNALRQALSEEQYFQKLFIMADLYIKHYDIAWHHLFDVRVPRLAGLPAYPFIKQRYWFDADVSPATRTHDTKTQTMVAPAPGGSRSILEYLQQIFAEKLRAQPDQIHAQETYELFGVDSLIGLEITNRLEQDFGTLPKTLLYEYNRLEHLARYFTKYHAQQLNQVLGVQTTPPVEPQKNSLAFVAPQCGQKQDIAIIGLSGMFPMAQDMDEFWENLVSGRDCVGEVPADRWNYLDYPVQVGSEQKYFRHGGFIPDVDKFDPLFFNISPRDAGLMDPQERLFLQTAWATLEDAGYTRAKLQRCTQNRVGVFAGVTYNFYPMFIAEEWQKGNRVPLDIQTFSVANRLSYFLDLTGPSLVLDTACSSSLAAIHLACESILRGECAMAFAGGVNLSLHPSKYHFLGSFSFMSEQGRCTSFAEGGTGYVPAEGVGCVLLKPLEQALADKDRIYGVIKASSMNHGGKTSGYTVPNPNAQAEVVRHALTKAQLSARDISYVEAHGTGTALGDPIEVRGLHDAFSEDTQDKQYCALGSVKSNIGHLESAAGISQLAKVLLQINHKKLVPTLHTQQLNSFIDFAQSPFYVQRELSDWPAPRYAGISSFGAGGANVHLIVGEHQEPITSSLTLDIPYLFVLSAQNEERLQAYAKKMYDYLTRYPHTQDAHWLHQACYTLQVGREAMSARLAILANTREELLHALTSYQQQRADNIWFNPQAGKNAAAP
;
A
#
# COMPACT_ATOMS: atom_id res chain seq x y z
N GLN A 1 -24.83 22.57 -12.57
CA GLN A 1 -24.33 21.67 -13.64
C GLN A 1 -24.63 20.21 -13.32
N VAL A 2 -24.44 19.75 -12.07
CA VAL A 2 -24.90 18.42 -11.65
C VAL A 2 -26.41 18.31 -11.80
N ASN A 3 -26.88 17.36 -12.61
CA ASN A 3 -28.30 17.10 -12.88
C ASN A 3 -28.69 15.62 -12.73
N TYR A 4 -27.76 14.79 -12.25
CA TYR A 4 -28.00 13.41 -11.84
C TYR A 4 -27.13 13.03 -10.65
N ILE A 5 -27.66 12.19 -9.75
CA ILE A 5 -26.91 11.59 -8.65
C ILE A 5 -27.17 10.09 -8.65
N GLU A 6 -26.10 9.33 -8.80
CA GLU A 6 -26.09 7.90 -8.50
C GLU A 6 -25.91 7.73 -6.98
N THR A 7 -27.02 7.43 -6.32
CA THR A 7 -27.12 7.32 -4.86
C THR A 7 -26.49 6.04 -4.32
N HIS A 8 -26.15 6.02 -3.03
CA HIS A 8 -25.82 4.80 -2.33
C HIS A 8 -27.02 3.84 -2.35
N GLY A 9 -28.24 4.34 -2.09
CA GLY A 9 -29.53 3.76 -2.47
C GLY A 9 -29.62 2.24 -2.36
N THR A 10 -29.59 1.72 -1.13
CA THR A 10 -29.57 0.27 -0.85
C THR A 10 -30.94 -0.36 -0.77
N GLY A 11 -32.00 0.46 -0.72
CA GLY A 11 -33.37 -0.01 -0.52
C GLY A 11 -33.72 -0.24 0.95
N THR A 12 -32.86 0.18 1.88
CA THR A 12 -33.14 0.04 3.32
C THR A 12 -34.21 1.06 3.76
N SER A 13 -35.05 0.66 4.72
CA SER A 13 -36.18 1.49 5.16
C SER A 13 -35.78 2.85 5.75
N LEU A 14 -34.56 2.93 6.32
CA LEU A 14 -34.01 4.12 6.96
C LEU A 14 -32.85 4.76 6.20
N GLY A 15 -31.99 3.97 5.53
CA GLY A 15 -30.81 4.51 4.85
C GLY A 15 -31.16 5.41 3.67
N ASP A 16 -32.11 4.99 2.83
CA ASP A 16 -32.52 5.78 1.65
C ASP A 16 -33.13 7.15 2.04
N PRO A 17 -34.05 7.25 3.03
CA PRO A 17 -34.49 8.55 3.55
C PRO A 17 -33.35 9.43 4.09
N VAL A 18 -32.41 8.87 4.85
CA VAL A 18 -31.28 9.62 5.43
C VAL A 18 -30.39 10.20 4.32
N GLU A 19 -30.07 9.41 3.29
CA GLU A 19 -29.30 9.87 2.14
C GLU A 19 -30.00 11.04 1.42
N ILE A 20 -31.30 10.92 1.15
CA ILE A 20 -32.04 11.95 0.41
C ILE A 20 -32.15 13.24 1.22
N GLU A 21 -32.38 13.17 2.53
CA GLU A 21 -32.37 14.37 3.38
C GLU A 21 -30.97 15.00 3.44
N GLY A 22 -29.90 14.20 3.50
CA GLY A 22 -28.52 14.70 3.39
C GLY A 22 -28.27 15.46 2.08
N LEU A 23 -28.74 14.91 0.95
CA LEU A 23 -28.68 15.60 -0.35
C LEU A 23 -29.49 16.90 -0.35
N LYS A 24 -30.69 16.92 0.25
CA LYS A 24 -31.51 18.14 0.36
C LYS A 24 -30.80 19.23 1.17
N LEU A 25 -30.18 18.89 2.29
CA LEU A 25 -29.40 19.84 3.08
C LEU A 25 -28.26 20.44 2.26
N ALA A 26 -27.46 19.61 1.60
CA ALA A 26 -26.35 20.06 0.77
C ALA A 26 -26.81 20.99 -0.36
N PHE A 27 -27.85 20.61 -1.11
CA PHE A 27 -28.31 21.39 -2.26
C PHE A 27 -29.13 22.63 -1.89
N THR A 28 -29.67 22.71 -0.67
CA THR A 28 -30.27 23.96 -0.16
C THR A 28 -29.21 25.05 0.02
N GLU A 29 -28.01 24.70 0.46
CA GLU A 29 -26.91 25.64 0.58
C GLU A 29 -26.28 25.99 -0.77
N LEU A 30 -26.09 24.99 -1.64
CA LEU A 30 -25.38 25.13 -2.91
C LEU A 30 -26.20 25.80 -4.02
N ASN A 31 -27.53 25.66 -4.02
CA ASN A 31 -28.36 25.93 -5.21
C ASN A 31 -29.38 27.07 -5.00
N ARG A 32 -28.92 28.20 -4.42
CA ARG A 32 -29.77 29.33 -4.00
C ARG A 32 -30.47 30.10 -5.14
N SER A 33 -30.04 29.95 -6.39
CA SER A 33 -30.39 30.92 -7.45
C SER A 33 -31.30 30.39 -8.56
N ASN A 34 -31.35 29.07 -8.83
CA ASN A 34 -32.27 28.47 -9.81
C ASN A 34 -32.19 26.91 -9.77
N PRO A 35 -33.05 26.20 -8.99
CA PRO A 35 -32.94 24.76 -8.84
C PRO A 35 -33.41 24.02 -10.10
N GLN A 36 -32.45 23.50 -10.86
CA GLN A 36 -32.72 22.57 -11.96
C GLN A 36 -33.11 21.19 -11.40
N PRO A 37 -33.98 20.42 -12.08
CA PRO A 37 -34.29 19.05 -11.66
C PRO A 37 -33.06 18.15 -11.68
N ILE A 38 -32.88 17.36 -10.61
CA ILE A 38 -31.78 16.41 -10.43
C ILE A 38 -32.37 15.00 -10.32
N GLY A 39 -32.02 14.13 -11.26
CA GLY A 39 -32.46 12.74 -11.22
C GLY A 39 -31.69 11.95 -10.17
N LEU A 40 -32.38 11.07 -9.45
CA LEU A 40 -31.80 10.11 -8.53
C LEU A 40 -31.93 8.69 -9.08
N GLY A 41 -30.86 7.90 -8.98
CA GLY A 41 -30.90 6.47 -9.31
C GLY A 41 -29.96 5.63 -8.45
N SER A 42 -30.10 4.30 -8.56
CA SER A 42 -29.21 3.32 -7.91
C SER A 42 -29.11 2.04 -8.74
N VAL A 43 -27.88 1.66 -9.09
CA VAL A 43 -27.51 0.42 -9.79
C VAL A 43 -27.80 -0.81 -8.94
N LYS A 44 -27.87 -0.66 -7.60
CA LYS A 44 -28.10 -1.78 -6.68
C LYS A 44 -29.46 -2.42 -6.89
N THR A 45 -30.42 -1.68 -7.45
CA THR A 45 -31.71 -2.25 -7.87
C THR A 45 -31.56 -3.34 -8.92
N ASN A 46 -30.51 -3.31 -9.74
CA ASN A 46 -30.24 -4.28 -10.79
C ASN A 46 -29.34 -5.44 -10.34
N ILE A 47 -28.35 -5.17 -9.48
CA ILE A 47 -27.23 -6.11 -9.21
C ILE A 47 -27.01 -6.41 -7.72
N GLY A 48 -27.85 -5.88 -6.84
CA GLY A 48 -27.67 -5.99 -5.39
C GLY A 48 -26.54 -5.09 -4.85
N HIS A 49 -26.26 -5.22 -3.56
CA HIS A 49 -25.18 -4.51 -2.88
C HIS A 49 -23.88 -5.33 -2.94
N LEU A 50 -22.88 -4.84 -3.68
CA LEU A 50 -21.60 -5.53 -3.90
C LEU A 50 -20.54 -5.25 -2.82
N GLU A 51 -20.98 -4.87 -1.61
CA GLU A 51 -20.12 -4.46 -0.49
C GLU A 51 -18.96 -3.51 -0.94
N PRO A 52 -17.63 -3.74 -0.74
CA PRO A 52 -16.59 -2.82 -1.23
C PRO A 52 -16.64 -2.46 -2.72
N ALA A 53 -17.20 -3.31 -3.58
CA ALA A 53 -17.30 -3.06 -5.02
C ALA A 53 -18.52 -2.22 -5.44
N SER A 54 -19.33 -1.75 -4.48
CA SER A 54 -20.56 -1.01 -4.77
C SER A 54 -20.32 0.37 -5.38
N GLY A 55 -19.30 1.08 -4.90
CA GLY A 55 -18.94 2.40 -5.43
C GLY A 55 -18.49 2.32 -6.89
N ILE A 56 -17.64 1.36 -7.24
CA ILE A 56 -17.14 1.20 -8.61
C ILE A 56 -18.25 0.80 -9.59
N ALA A 57 -19.21 -0.03 -9.18
CA ALA A 57 -20.37 -0.34 -10.02
C ALA A 57 -21.22 0.90 -10.33
N SER A 58 -21.37 1.79 -9.35
CA SER A 58 -22.09 3.06 -9.46
C SER A 58 -21.37 4.01 -10.44
N VAL A 59 -20.04 4.12 -10.33
CA VAL A 59 -19.20 4.87 -11.28
C VAL A 59 -19.30 4.29 -12.70
N ILE A 60 -19.25 2.97 -12.87
CA ILE A 60 -19.37 2.31 -14.18
C ILE A 60 -20.73 2.60 -14.82
N LYS A 61 -21.84 2.45 -14.07
CA LYS A 61 -23.18 2.81 -14.56
C LYS A 61 -23.20 4.26 -15.01
N LEU A 62 -22.63 5.17 -14.21
CA LEU A 62 -22.62 6.59 -14.53
C LEU A 62 -21.83 6.89 -15.82
N ILE A 63 -20.65 6.31 -15.98
CA ILE A 63 -19.86 6.47 -17.21
C ILE A 63 -20.62 5.95 -18.43
N LEU A 64 -21.35 4.84 -18.30
CA LEU A 64 -22.20 4.31 -19.38
C LEU A 64 -23.39 5.24 -19.65
N ALA A 65 -24.02 5.80 -18.62
CA ALA A 65 -25.11 6.77 -18.76
C ALA A 65 -24.66 8.04 -19.50
N LEU A 66 -23.46 8.55 -19.17
CA LEU A 66 -22.83 9.67 -19.88
C LEU A 66 -22.57 9.32 -21.35
N LYS A 67 -21.92 8.17 -21.60
CA LYS A 67 -21.60 7.70 -22.96
C LYS A 67 -22.83 7.51 -23.86
N HIS A 68 -23.94 7.07 -23.28
CA HIS A 68 -25.18 6.80 -24.01
C HIS A 68 -26.18 7.96 -23.92
N GLU A 69 -25.81 9.08 -23.28
CA GLU A 69 -26.69 10.24 -23.02
C GLU A 69 -28.09 9.81 -22.55
N THR A 70 -28.14 8.82 -21.67
CA THR A 70 -29.37 8.17 -21.22
C THR A 70 -29.27 7.91 -19.73
N LEU A 71 -30.28 8.35 -18.97
CA LEU A 71 -30.42 8.01 -17.57
C LEU A 71 -31.19 6.70 -17.44
N PRO A 72 -30.59 5.61 -16.92
CA PRO A 72 -31.28 4.36 -16.70
C PRO A 72 -32.28 4.47 -15.55
N GLY A 73 -33.49 3.96 -15.75
CA GLY A 73 -34.51 3.87 -14.72
C GLY A 73 -34.13 2.86 -13.63
N ILE A 74 -34.51 3.14 -12.39
CA ILE A 74 -34.42 2.15 -11.32
C ILE A 74 -35.47 1.06 -11.54
N VAL A 75 -35.09 -0.19 -11.29
CA VAL A 75 -35.98 -1.34 -11.46
C VAL A 75 -36.67 -1.70 -10.15
N HIS A 76 -37.81 -2.39 -10.23
CA HIS A 76 -38.63 -2.85 -9.10
C HIS A 76 -39.33 -1.78 -8.25
N LEU A 77 -39.13 -0.48 -8.50
CA LEU A 77 -39.86 0.57 -7.80
C LEU A 77 -41.36 0.53 -8.17
N GLN A 78 -42.21 0.16 -7.22
CA GLN A 78 -43.67 0.23 -7.35
C GLN A 78 -44.27 1.39 -6.54
N LYS A 79 -43.75 1.61 -5.33
CA LYS A 79 -44.17 2.67 -4.43
C LYS A 79 -42.94 3.24 -3.73
N LEU A 80 -42.81 4.57 -3.73
CA LEU A 80 -41.74 5.25 -3.02
C LEU A 80 -41.88 5.03 -1.51
N ASN A 81 -40.74 4.88 -0.82
CA ASN A 81 -40.70 4.80 0.64
C ASN A 81 -41.42 6.04 1.23
N PRO A 82 -42.43 5.85 2.12
CA PRO A 82 -43.25 6.95 2.65
C PRO A 82 -42.46 7.97 3.48
N HIS A 83 -41.23 7.63 3.91
CA HIS A 83 -40.34 8.55 4.62
C HIS A 83 -39.53 9.46 3.69
N ILE A 84 -39.54 9.20 2.38
CA ILE A 84 -38.88 10.06 1.39
C ILE A 84 -39.86 11.16 0.96
N ARG A 85 -39.47 12.42 1.19
CA ARG A 85 -40.23 13.59 0.72
C ARG A 85 -39.42 14.41 -0.28
N LEU A 86 -39.80 14.28 -1.56
CA LEU A 86 -39.18 15.00 -2.69
C LEU A 86 -39.85 16.32 -3.02
N ALA A 87 -41.06 16.58 -2.49
CA ALA A 87 -41.72 17.87 -2.63
C ALA A 87 -40.81 19.00 -2.13
N ASP A 88 -40.85 20.14 -2.81
CA ASP A 88 -40.03 21.33 -2.53
C ASP A 88 -38.51 21.10 -2.59
N SER A 89 -38.08 20.06 -3.32
CA SER A 89 -36.67 19.78 -3.61
C SER A 89 -36.42 19.68 -5.12
N PRO A 90 -35.17 19.87 -5.59
CA PRO A 90 -34.85 19.66 -7.02
C PRO A 90 -34.88 18.17 -7.41
N PHE A 91 -35.03 17.24 -6.47
CA PHE A 91 -34.81 15.83 -6.72
C PHE A 91 -36.05 15.10 -7.23
N TYR A 92 -35.86 14.20 -8.18
CA TYR A 92 -36.88 13.24 -8.62
C TYR A 92 -36.26 11.86 -8.85
N ILE A 93 -37.05 10.81 -8.75
CA ILE A 93 -36.56 9.45 -9.04
C ILE A 93 -36.60 9.20 -10.54
N VAL A 94 -35.51 8.68 -11.11
CA VAL A 94 -35.50 8.20 -12.49
C VAL A 94 -36.18 6.83 -12.53
N GLU A 95 -37.48 6.79 -12.80
CA GLU A 95 -38.28 5.55 -12.80
C GLU A 95 -38.17 4.75 -14.10
N LYS A 96 -37.88 5.43 -15.21
CA LYS A 96 -37.79 4.83 -16.55
C LYS A 96 -36.58 5.36 -17.28
N ASN A 97 -36.07 4.58 -18.24
CA ASN A 97 -35.02 5.04 -19.13
C ASN A 97 -35.49 6.30 -19.84
N GLN A 98 -34.67 7.35 -19.80
CA GLN A 98 -34.97 8.63 -20.42
C GLN A 98 -33.70 9.28 -20.98
N PRO A 99 -33.82 10.12 -22.03
CA PRO A 99 -32.68 10.89 -22.53
C PRO A 99 -32.09 11.78 -21.43
N TRP A 100 -30.76 11.85 -21.37
CA TRP A 100 -30.07 12.77 -20.49
C TRP A 100 -29.90 14.11 -21.21
N LEU A 101 -30.80 15.05 -20.90
CA LEU A 101 -30.84 16.34 -21.58
C LEU A 101 -29.61 17.21 -21.24
N ARG A 102 -28.97 17.73 -22.30
CA ARG A 102 -27.83 18.66 -22.21
C ARG A 102 -28.28 20.04 -21.74
N GLN A 103 -27.41 20.70 -20.99
CA GLN A 103 -27.63 22.06 -20.48
C GLN A 103 -26.81 23.08 -21.27
N TYR A 104 -27.25 24.34 -21.21
CA TYR A 104 -26.57 25.46 -21.86
C TYR A 104 -26.34 26.58 -20.83
N SER A 105 -25.17 27.21 -20.87
CA SER A 105 -24.88 28.39 -20.05
C SER A 105 -25.64 29.62 -20.55
N HIS A 106 -25.63 30.70 -19.76
CA HIS A 106 -26.32 31.96 -20.08
C HIS A 106 -25.87 32.59 -21.41
N ASP A 107 -24.65 32.29 -21.88
CA ASP A 107 -24.08 32.71 -23.16
C ASP A 107 -24.42 31.74 -24.33
N GLY A 108 -25.27 30.74 -24.10
CA GLY A 108 -25.70 29.77 -25.11
C GLY A 108 -24.69 28.63 -25.36
N LYS A 109 -23.60 28.54 -24.59
CA LYS A 109 -22.63 27.46 -24.75
C LYS A 109 -23.13 26.17 -24.10
N GLU A 110 -23.02 25.07 -24.82
CA GLU A 110 -23.36 23.74 -24.31
C GLU A 110 -22.42 23.32 -23.17
N LEU A 111 -22.99 22.96 -22.03
CA LEU A 111 -22.30 22.47 -20.85
C LEU A 111 -22.16 20.94 -20.92
N PRO A 112 -21.00 20.37 -20.53
CA PRO A 112 -20.86 18.93 -20.45
C PRO A 112 -21.77 18.36 -19.35
N LEU A 113 -22.24 17.14 -19.56
CA LEU A 113 -23.05 16.42 -18.57
C LEU A 113 -22.22 16.19 -17.31
N ALA A 114 -22.81 16.41 -16.14
CA ALA A 114 -22.14 16.21 -14.85
C ALA A 114 -23.07 15.55 -13.84
N ALA A 115 -22.51 14.68 -13.02
CA ALA A 115 -23.26 13.90 -12.06
C ALA A 115 -22.46 13.56 -10.80
N GLY A 116 -23.19 13.36 -9.70
CA GLY A 116 -22.65 12.88 -8.44
C GLY A 116 -22.71 11.35 -8.34
N VAL A 117 -21.78 10.75 -7.60
CA VAL A 117 -21.84 9.37 -7.12
C VAL A 117 -21.62 9.38 -5.61
N SER A 118 -22.57 8.84 -4.86
CA SER A 118 -22.50 8.73 -3.40
C SER A 118 -22.26 7.28 -2.97
N SER A 119 -21.40 7.08 -1.98
CA SER A 119 -21.18 5.78 -1.33
C SER A 119 -21.01 5.96 0.17
N PHE A 120 -21.91 5.37 0.95
CA PHE A 120 -21.92 5.46 2.41
C PHE A 120 -21.69 4.07 3.02
N GLY A 121 -20.60 3.92 3.76
CA GLY A 121 -20.19 2.66 4.36
C GLY A 121 -20.78 2.44 5.75
N PHE A 122 -20.85 1.18 6.16
CA PHE A 122 -21.09 0.84 7.56
C PHE A 122 -20.01 1.48 8.47
N GLY A 123 -20.42 1.97 9.64
CA GLY A 123 -19.55 2.70 10.55
C GLY A 123 -19.37 4.19 10.23
N GLY A 124 -20.06 4.73 9.21
CA GLY A 124 -20.18 6.17 8.97
C GLY A 124 -19.16 6.77 7.99
N THR A 125 -18.35 5.96 7.30
CA THR A 125 -17.40 6.44 6.28
C THR A 125 -18.15 6.82 5.01
N ASN A 126 -18.06 8.10 4.60
CA ASN A 126 -18.80 8.64 3.46
C ASN A 126 -17.85 9.09 2.34
N ALA A 127 -18.22 8.82 1.10
CA ALA A 127 -17.51 9.32 -0.09
C ALA A 127 -18.50 9.86 -1.12
N HIS A 128 -18.13 10.96 -1.78
CA HIS A 128 -18.88 11.53 -2.89
C HIS A 128 -17.93 11.95 -4.01
N LEU A 129 -18.25 11.56 -5.24
CA LEU A 129 -17.50 11.94 -6.45
C LEU A 129 -18.38 12.77 -7.36
N VAL A 130 -17.81 13.81 -7.97
CA VAL A 130 -18.43 14.53 -9.08
C VAL A 130 -17.71 14.14 -10.36
N ILE A 131 -18.47 13.60 -11.32
CA ILE A 131 -17.94 13.12 -12.60
C ILE A 131 -18.57 13.95 -13.71
N GLU A 132 -17.71 14.53 -14.55
CA GLU A 132 -18.08 15.26 -15.76
C GLU A 132 -17.82 14.39 -16.99
N GLU A 133 -18.68 14.53 -18.01
CA GLU A 133 -18.50 14.00 -19.34
C GLU A 133 -17.16 14.46 -19.93
N GLY A 134 -16.22 13.53 -20.12
CA GLY A 134 -15.20 13.73 -21.14
C GLY A 134 -15.90 13.82 -22.50
N ARG A 135 -15.45 14.67 -23.45
CA ARG A 135 -16.07 14.87 -24.78
C ARG A 135 -15.37 14.08 -25.91
N PRO A 136 -15.39 12.73 -25.89
CA PRO A 136 -14.80 11.92 -26.94
C PRO A 136 -15.54 12.01 -28.27
N HIS A 137 -16.81 12.42 -28.26
CA HIS A 137 -17.71 12.37 -29.42
C HIS A 137 -17.57 13.56 -30.37
N GLN A 138 -16.72 14.55 -30.06
CA GLN A 138 -16.27 15.49 -31.07
C GLN A 138 -15.46 14.72 -32.12
N VAL A 139 -16.11 14.43 -33.25
CA VAL A 139 -15.48 13.88 -34.44
C VAL A 139 -14.35 14.83 -34.82
N LEU A 140 -13.10 14.40 -34.65
CA LEU A 140 -12.00 15.03 -35.38
C LEU A 140 -12.30 14.76 -36.86
N SER A 141 -12.71 15.80 -37.56
CA SER A 141 -13.24 15.78 -38.94
C SER A 141 -12.19 15.43 -40.01
N GLU A 142 -11.04 14.88 -39.63
CA GLU A 142 -9.91 14.61 -40.53
C GLU A 142 -9.13 13.35 -40.12
N GLU A 143 -9.80 12.20 -39.97
CA GLU A 143 -9.04 10.94 -40.01
C GLU A 143 -8.73 10.59 -41.47
N GLN A 144 -7.44 10.53 -41.79
CA GLN A 144 -6.94 10.18 -43.12
C GLN A 144 -7.34 8.76 -43.48
N GLN A 145 -8.22 8.59 -44.48
CA GLN A 145 -8.60 7.28 -44.99
C GLN A 145 -7.40 6.63 -45.69
N ARG A 146 -7.13 5.38 -45.34
CA ARG A 146 -6.06 4.57 -45.94
C ARG A 146 -6.63 3.49 -46.87
N PRO A 147 -5.90 3.06 -47.90
CA PRO A 147 -6.37 2.03 -48.85
C PRO A 147 -6.68 0.67 -48.22
N ALA A 148 -5.96 0.32 -47.15
CA ALA A 148 -6.14 -0.91 -46.40
C ALA A 148 -5.57 -0.78 -44.97
N TYR A 149 -5.94 -1.73 -44.11
CA TYR A 149 -5.63 -1.74 -42.69
C TYR A 149 -5.14 -3.12 -42.26
N LEU A 150 -4.12 -3.13 -41.41
CA LEU A 150 -3.61 -4.34 -40.78
C LEU A 150 -4.26 -4.53 -39.41
N MET A 151 -4.95 -5.65 -39.21
CA MET A 151 -5.54 -6.04 -37.93
C MET A 151 -4.72 -7.20 -37.36
N VAL A 152 -4.21 -7.04 -36.15
CA VAL A 152 -3.43 -8.07 -35.47
C VAL A 152 -4.11 -8.52 -34.20
N LEU A 153 -4.13 -9.82 -33.98
CA LEU A 153 -4.62 -10.46 -32.77
C LEU A 153 -3.53 -11.37 -32.23
N SER A 154 -3.55 -11.54 -30.91
CA SER A 154 -2.68 -12.51 -30.26
C SER A 154 -3.21 -12.91 -28.90
N ALA A 155 -2.83 -14.11 -28.47
CA ALA A 155 -3.10 -14.68 -27.16
C ALA A 155 -1.98 -15.63 -26.70
N LYS A 156 -1.99 -15.97 -25.40
CA LYS A 156 -1.04 -16.95 -24.83
C LYS A 156 -1.37 -18.40 -25.21
N THR A 157 -2.61 -18.67 -25.59
CA THR A 157 -3.08 -20.00 -26.03
C THR A 157 -3.91 -19.87 -27.30
N GLN A 158 -3.97 -20.95 -28.08
CA GLN A 158 -4.83 -21.03 -29.27
C GLN A 158 -6.31 -20.82 -28.93
N GLU A 159 -6.79 -21.43 -27.85
CA GLU A 159 -8.18 -21.28 -27.38
C GLU A 159 -8.54 -19.81 -27.11
N SER A 160 -7.69 -19.10 -26.35
CA SER A 160 -7.89 -17.68 -26.10
C SER A 160 -7.81 -16.83 -27.38
N LEU A 161 -6.99 -17.22 -28.37
CA LEU A 161 -6.94 -16.52 -29.66
C LEU A 161 -8.26 -16.65 -30.42
N LEU A 162 -8.82 -17.86 -30.51
CA LEU A 162 -10.11 -18.12 -31.15
C LEU A 162 -11.25 -17.37 -30.43
N GLN A 163 -11.29 -17.41 -29.10
CA GLN A 163 -12.26 -16.63 -28.32
C GLN A 163 -12.13 -15.12 -28.59
N LYS A 164 -10.90 -14.61 -28.76
CA LYS A 164 -10.66 -13.20 -29.09
C LYS A 164 -11.15 -12.83 -30.49
N ILE A 165 -11.01 -13.74 -31.47
CA ILE A 165 -11.52 -13.57 -32.84
C ILE A 165 -13.06 -13.48 -32.81
N VAL A 166 -13.71 -14.42 -32.12
CA VAL A 166 -15.18 -14.44 -31.97
C VAL A 166 -15.66 -13.17 -31.27
N ALA A 167 -15.04 -12.79 -30.15
CA ALA A 167 -15.43 -11.60 -29.39
C ALA A 167 -15.24 -10.30 -30.21
N LEU A 168 -14.17 -10.18 -31.00
CA LEU A 168 -13.97 -9.02 -31.87
C LEU A 168 -15.04 -8.95 -32.96
N ARG A 169 -15.40 -10.09 -33.56
CA ARG A 169 -16.46 -10.16 -34.58
C ARG A 169 -17.80 -9.71 -34.01
N GLU A 170 -18.21 -10.27 -32.88
CA GLU A 170 -19.46 -9.91 -32.20
C GLU A 170 -19.49 -8.42 -31.83
N TRP A 171 -18.37 -7.92 -31.31
CA TRP A 171 -18.25 -6.51 -30.98
C TRP A 171 -18.37 -5.60 -32.21
N LEU A 172 -17.71 -5.95 -33.34
CA LEU A 172 -17.80 -5.20 -34.59
C LEU A 172 -19.22 -5.18 -35.18
N LEU A 173 -19.98 -6.28 -35.01
CA LEU A 173 -21.39 -6.33 -35.41
C LEU A 173 -22.24 -5.33 -34.62
N ALA A 174 -21.92 -5.12 -33.33
CA ALA A 174 -22.65 -4.19 -32.47
C ALA A 174 -22.27 -2.70 -32.66
N GLN A 175 -21.18 -2.37 -33.36
CA GLN A 175 -20.77 -0.98 -33.59
C GLN A 175 -21.32 -0.42 -34.90
N ALA A 176 -22.08 0.68 -34.86
CA ALA A 176 -22.58 1.33 -36.08
C ALA A 176 -21.46 2.04 -36.87
N ASN A 177 -20.68 2.90 -36.18
CA ASN A 177 -19.61 3.71 -36.79
C ASN A 177 -18.28 3.40 -36.11
N ILE A 178 -17.32 2.83 -36.85
CA ILE A 178 -15.97 2.56 -36.36
C ILE A 178 -14.94 3.01 -37.39
N SER A 179 -13.88 3.68 -36.90
CA SER A 179 -12.69 3.92 -37.70
C SER A 179 -11.80 2.68 -37.71
N LEU A 180 -11.58 2.11 -38.90
CA LEU A 180 -10.62 1.02 -39.08
C LEU A 180 -9.18 1.46 -38.82
N ASN A 181 -8.87 2.75 -39.00
CA ASN A 181 -7.57 3.31 -38.65
C ASN A 181 -7.36 3.27 -37.13
N SER A 182 -8.33 3.74 -36.36
CA SER A 182 -8.33 3.66 -34.89
C SER A 182 -8.28 2.21 -34.39
N LEU A 183 -9.01 1.30 -35.06
CA LEU A 183 -8.99 -0.14 -34.74
C LEU A 183 -7.61 -0.76 -34.98
N SER A 184 -7.03 -0.54 -36.16
CA SER A 184 -5.70 -1.03 -36.54
C SER A 184 -4.62 -0.48 -35.60
N PHE A 185 -4.66 0.82 -35.30
CA PHE A 185 -3.79 1.45 -34.32
C PHE A 185 -3.93 0.80 -32.94
N THR A 186 -5.15 0.61 -32.46
CA THR A 186 -5.36 0.00 -31.13
C THR A 186 -4.85 -1.43 -31.08
N LEU A 187 -5.07 -2.23 -32.13
CA LEU A 187 -4.64 -3.62 -32.18
C LEU A 187 -3.11 -3.78 -32.27
N THR A 188 -2.42 -2.86 -32.95
CA THR A 188 -0.96 -2.90 -33.15
C THR A 188 -0.17 -2.20 -32.03
N GLN A 189 -0.69 -1.10 -31.48
CA GLN A 189 0.04 -0.27 -30.50
C GLN A 189 -0.57 -0.32 -29.10
N GLY A 190 -1.89 -0.49 -29.01
CA GLY A 190 -2.63 -0.47 -27.76
C GLY A 190 -2.77 -1.84 -27.08
N ARG A 191 -2.23 -2.91 -27.65
CA ARG A 191 -2.36 -4.29 -27.15
C ARG A 191 -1.01 -4.99 -27.10
N ALA A 192 -0.83 -5.84 -26.09
CA ALA A 192 0.32 -6.73 -26.01
C ALA A 192 0.27 -7.84 -27.07
N HIS A 193 1.43 -8.23 -27.58
CA HIS A 193 1.59 -9.27 -28.62
C HIS A 193 2.16 -10.56 -28.04
N PHE A 194 1.38 -11.63 -28.08
CA PHE A 194 1.71 -12.93 -27.49
C PHE A 194 2.20 -13.95 -28.54
N SER A 195 2.47 -15.19 -28.10
CA SER A 195 3.00 -16.29 -28.91
C SER A 195 2.05 -16.77 -30.01
N HIS A 196 0.75 -16.85 -29.73
CA HIS A 196 -0.23 -17.23 -30.75
C HIS A 196 -0.69 -15.96 -31.43
N ARG A 197 -0.47 -15.82 -32.74
CA ARG A 197 -0.70 -14.60 -33.50
C ARG A 197 -1.62 -14.85 -34.68
N CYS A 198 -2.45 -13.87 -34.99
CA CYS A 198 -3.27 -13.81 -36.18
C CYS A 198 -3.14 -12.41 -36.79
N ALA A 199 -3.02 -12.32 -38.10
CA ALA A 199 -2.93 -11.07 -38.84
C ALA A 199 -3.87 -11.10 -40.03
N LEU A 200 -4.57 -9.99 -40.26
CA LEU A 200 -5.56 -9.79 -41.29
C LEU A 200 -5.28 -8.47 -42.01
N VAL A 201 -5.25 -8.47 -43.33
CA VAL A 201 -5.26 -7.23 -44.11
C VAL A 201 -6.67 -7.06 -44.70
N THR A 202 -7.26 -5.89 -44.46
CA THR A 202 -8.66 -5.61 -44.80
C THR A 202 -8.82 -4.20 -45.34
N ARG A 203 -9.73 -4.00 -46.31
CA ARG A 203 -10.02 -2.67 -46.89
C ARG A 203 -11.19 -1.99 -46.21
N ASN A 204 -12.15 -2.77 -45.71
CA ASN A 204 -13.39 -2.24 -45.13
C ASN A 204 -13.97 -3.16 -44.06
N LYS A 205 -14.97 -2.67 -43.33
CA LYS A 205 -15.60 -3.37 -42.20
C LYS A 205 -16.25 -4.69 -42.63
N THR A 206 -16.87 -4.73 -43.81
CA THR A 206 -17.57 -5.91 -44.33
C THR A 206 -16.59 -7.05 -44.61
N GLU A 207 -15.47 -6.73 -45.25
CA GLU A 207 -14.38 -7.68 -45.50
C GLU A 207 -13.81 -8.23 -44.20
N LEU A 208 -13.54 -7.36 -43.21
CA LEU A 208 -13.07 -7.78 -41.89
C LEU A 208 -14.04 -8.73 -41.18
N LEU A 209 -15.34 -8.43 -41.21
CA LEU A 209 -16.38 -9.30 -40.60
C LEU A 209 -16.43 -10.67 -41.27
N HIS A 210 -16.28 -10.74 -42.60
CA HIS A 210 -16.21 -12.00 -43.33
C HIS A 210 -14.96 -12.80 -42.95
N GLN A 211 -13.79 -12.17 -42.94
CA GLN A 211 -12.53 -12.81 -42.54
C GLN A 211 -12.59 -13.35 -41.10
N LEU A 212 -13.12 -12.57 -40.15
CA LEU A 212 -13.29 -13.03 -38.77
C LEU A 212 -14.31 -14.17 -38.64
N ALA A 213 -15.34 -14.22 -39.49
CA ALA A 213 -16.32 -15.31 -39.49
C ALA A 213 -15.69 -16.62 -39.98
N GLN A 214 -14.87 -16.58 -41.03
CA GLN A 214 -14.14 -17.74 -41.53
C GLN A 214 -13.15 -18.25 -40.47
N LEU A 215 -12.37 -17.34 -39.86
CA LEU A 215 -11.46 -17.71 -38.77
C LEU A 215 -12.17 -18.31 -37.55
N ALA A 216 -13.36 -17.82 -37.21
CA ALA A 216 -14.17 -18.39 -36.14
C ALA A 216 -14.68 -19.80 -36.47
N GLY A 217 -14.83 -20.13 -37.76
CA GLY A 217 -15.11 -21.48 -38.26
C GLY A 217 -13.86 -22.32 -38.54
N GLU A 218 -12.68 -21.87 -38.06
CA GLU A 218 -11.37 -22.52 -38.27
C GLU A 218 -10.91 -22.58 -39.75
N GLU A 219 -11.50 -21.78 -40.62
CA GLU A 219 -11.04 -21.59 -42.00
C GLU A 219 -10.12 -20.38 -42.11
N LEU A 220 -8.98 -20.52 -42.79
CA LEU A 220 -8.03 -19.42 -43.00
C LEU A 220 -8.43 -18.59 -44.24
N PRO A 221 -8.95 -17.36 -44.09
CA PRO A 221 -9.37 -16.54 -45.21
C PRO A 221 -8.19 -16.03 -46.06
N ALA A 222 -8.46 -15.60 -47.29
CA ALA A 222 -7.47 -14.92 -48.12
C ALA A 222 -6.92 -13.68 -47.40
N TYR A 223 -5.61 -13.43 -47.58
CA TYR A 223 -4.87 -12.32 -46.95
C TYR A 223 -4.92 -12.33 -45.42
N SER A 224 -4.92 -13.54 -44.85
CA SER A 224 -4.74 -13.78 -43.43
C SER A 224 -3.60 -14.75 -43.17
N LEU A 225 -3.00 -14.63 -41.99
CA LEU A 225 -1.92 -15.48 -41.53
C LEU A 225 -2.13 -15.82 -40.05
N MET A 226 -1.84 -17.06 -39.66
CA MET A 226 -1.90 -17.51 -38.28
C MET A 226 -0.62 -18.25 -37.88
N ASN A 227 -0.20 -18.05 -36.64
CA ASN A 227 0.84 -18.81 -35.98
C ASN A 227 0.30 -19.32 -34.65
N TYR A 228 0.32 -20.65 -34.48
CA TYR A 228 -0.14 -21.35 -33.29
C TYR A 228 0.99 -21.57 -32.26
N GLY A 229 1.74 -20.51 -31.95
CA GLY A 229 2.74 -20.53 -30.88
C GLY A 229 4.15 -20.99 -31.27
N GLN A 230 4.47 -21.06 -32.56
CA GLN A 230 5.85 -21.26 -33.03
C GLN A 230 6.63 -19.94 -32.86
N THR A 231 7.51 -19.88 -31.86
CA THR A 231 8.16 -18.63 -31.43
C THR A 231 9.55 -18.38 -32.01
N PHE A 232 9.93 -19.03 -33.12
CA PHE A 232 11.21 -18.75 -33.77
C PHE A 232 11.22 -17.29 -34.28
N ALA A 233 11.72 -16.37 -33.44
CA ALA A 233 11.87 -14.97 -33.80
C ALA A 233 12.89 -14.89 -34.91
N ILE A 234 12.43 -14.61 -36.12
CA ILE A 234 13.32 -14.34 -37.23
C ILE A 234 14.03 -13.00 -36.99
N GLN A 235 15.33 -13.04 -36.79
CA GLN A 235 16.18 -11.84 -36.75
C GLN A 235 17.32 -12.01 -37.75
N GLY A 236 17.74 -10.90 -38.36
CA GLY A 236 18.87 -10.89 -39.30
C GLY A 236 18.82 -9.78 -40.35
N PRO A 237 19.93 -9.57 -41.08
CA PRO A 237 20.06 -8.46 -42.04
C PRO A 237 18.99 -8.51 -43.15
N VAL A 238 18.68 -9.71 -43.66
CA VAL A 238 17.70 -9.91 -44.74
C VAL A 238 16.30 -9.47 -44.32
N PHE A 239 15.83 -9.90 -43.14
CA PHE A 239 14.51 -9.50 -42.63
C PHE A 239 14.45 -8.02 -42.26
N THR A 240 15.56 -7.46 -41.78
CA THR A 240 15.68 -6.03 -41.50
C THR A 240 15.60 -5.20 -42.79
N GLU A 241 16.24 -5.64 -43.86
CA GLU A 241 16.15 -5.00 -45.17
C GLU A 241 14.74 -5.09 -45.75
N ILE A 242 14.09 -6.26 -45.65
CA ILE A 242 12.68 -6.45 -46.05
C ILE A 242 11.77 -5.52 -45.25
N TYR A 243 11.94 -5.44 -43.92
CA TYR A 243 11.17 -4.58 -43.04
C TYR A 243 11.34 -3.09 -43.41
N GLN A 244 12.58 -2.62 -43.52
CA GLN A 244 12.88 -1.22 -43.86
C GLN A 244 12.40 -0.85 -45.27
N SER A 245 12.60 -1.74 -46.25
CA SER A 245 12.10 -1.56 -47.62
C SER A 245 10.57 -1.48 -47.66
N THR A 246 9.89 -2.35 -46.90
CA THR A 246 8.43 -2.36 -46.80
C THR A 246 7.91 -1.10 -46.12
N LEU A 247 8.54 -0.69 -45.02
CA LEU A 247 8.16 0.51 -44.28
C LEU A 247 8.35 1.79 -45.10
N ASN A 248 9.48 1.91 -45.81
CA ASN A 248 9.75 3.05 -46.69
C ASN A 248 8.75 3.10 -47.85
N ALA A 249 8.39 1.95 -48.43
CA ALA A 249 7.37 1.89 -49.46
C ALA A 249 6.00 2.36 -48.94
N LEU A 250 5.57 1.91 -47.75
CA LEU A 250 4.28 2.29 -47.15
C LEU A 250 4.16 3.79 -46.83
N ARG A 251 5.28 4.52 -46.76
CA ARG A 251 5.32 5.98 -46.57
C ARG A 251 5.27 6.78 -47.87
N GLN A 252 5.45 6.11 -49.02
CA GLN A 252 5.36 6.74 -50.33
C GLN A 252 3.93 6.67 -50.86
N ALA A 253 3.60 7.50 -51.85
CA ALA A 253 2.34 7.41 -52.58
C ALA A 253 2.32 6.14 -53.45
N LEU A 254 1.82 5.04 -52.89
CA LEU A 254 1.62 3.76 -53.59
C LEU A 254 0.23 3.68 -54.21
N SER A 255 0.07 2.83 -55.24
CA SER A 255 -1.27 2.40 -55.65
C SER A 255 -1.93 1.57 -54.54
N GLU A 256 -3.27 1.52 -54.50
CA GLU A 256 -4.00 0.77 -53.47
C GLU A 256 -3.55 -0.69 -53.39
N GLU A 257 -3.31 -1.34 -54.53
CA GLU A 257 -2.89 -2.73 -54.62
C GLU A 257 -1.46 -2.94 -54.11
N GLN A 258 -0.54 -2.03 -54.45
CA GLN A 258 0.83 -2.07 -53.92
C GLN A 258 0.85 -1.84 -52.41
N TYR A 259 0.05 -0.89 -51.92
CA TYR A 259 -0.09 -0.63 -50.49
C TYR A 259 -0.62 -1.86 -49.74
N PHE A 260 -1.66 -2.51 -50.30
CA PHE A 260 -2.24 -3.73 -49.75
C PHE A 260 -1.20 -4.87 -49.66
N GLN A 261 -0.42 -5.10 -50.72
CA GLN A 261 0.64 -6.13 -50.73
C GLN A 261 1.74 -5.84 -49.71
N LYS A 262 2.16 -4.57 -49.55
CA LYS A 262 3.15 -4.19 -48.55
C LYS A 262 2.65 -4.38 -47.12
N LEU A 263 1.37 -4.12 -46.85
CA LEU A 263 0.77 -4.45 -45.54
C LEU A 263 0.74 -5.96 -45.28
N PHE A 264 0.53 -6.79 -46.31
CA PHE A 264 0.56 -8.24 -46.16
C PHE A 264 1.97 -8.76 -45.83
N ILE A 265 3.03 -8.14 -46.37
CA ILE A 265 4.42 -8.43 -45.95
C ILE A 265 4.62 -8.08 -44.47
N MET A 266 4.06 -6.96 -44.00
CA MET A 266 4.13 -6.59 -42.58
C MET A 266 3.38 -7.61 -41.69
N ALA A 267 2.24 -8.13 -42.15
CA ALA A 267 1.52 -9.20 -41.49
C ALA A 267 2.38 -10.48 -41.35
N ASP A 268 3.09 -10.86 -42.41
CA ASP A 268 3.99 -12.03 -42.41
C ASP A 268 5.15 -11.87 -41.42
N LEU A 269 5.80 -10.70 -41.40
CA LEU A 269 6.83 -10.38 -40.41
C LEU A 269 6.29 -10.49 -38.97
N TYR A 270 5.08 -9.97 -38.72
CA TYR A 270 4.45 -10.05 -37.41
C TYR A 270 4.15 -11.49 -36.97
N ILE A 271 3.60 -12.32 -37.86
CA ILE A 271 3.29 -13.73 -37.57
C ILE A 271 4.56 -14.54 -37.31
N LYS A 272 5.68 -14.17 -37.90
CA LYS A 272 6.99 -14.78 -37.67
C LYS A 272 7.76 -14.17 -36.48
N HIS A 273 7.10 -13.43 -35.60
CA HIS A 273 7.72 -12.85 -34.41
C HIS A 273 8.83 -11.83 -34.68
N TYR A 274 8.88 -11.21 -35.88
CA TYR A 274 9.76 -10.07 -36.10
C TYR A 274 9.30 -8.89 -35.23
N ASP A 275 10.27 -8.16 -34.65
CA ASP A 275 9.98 -7.00 -33.81
C ASP A 275 9.70 -5.78 -34.68
N ILE A 276 8.45 -5.33 -34.69
CA ILE A 276 7.96 -4.26 -35.56
C ILE A 276 7.78 -2.99 -34.74
N ALA A 277 8.50 -1.93 -35.12
CA ALA A 277 8.27 -0.59 -34.59
C ALA A 277 6.98 0.02 -35.18
N TRP A 278 5.82 -0.36 -34.63
CA TRP A 278 4.49 -0.01 -35.15
C TRP A 278 4.23 1.48 -35.29
N HIS A 279 4.89 2.33 -34.49
CA HIS A 279 4.71 3.79 -34.54
C HIS A 279 5.13 4.38 -35.88
N HIS A 280 5.99 3.69 -36.62
CA HIS A 280 6.41 4.11 -37.94
C HIS A 280 5.36 3.92 -39.04
N LEU A 281 4.32 3.11 -38.79
CA LEU A 281 3.22 2.89 -39.72
C LEU A 281 2.14 3.97 -39.62
N PHE A 282 2.07 4.72 -38.52
CA PHE A 282 1.08 5.76 -38.29
C PHE A 282 1.71 7.16 -38.42
N ASP A 283 0.94 8.13 -38.88
CA ASP A 283 1.40 9.52 -39.03
C ASP A 283 1.55 10.21 -37.66
N VAL A 284 2.13 11.42 -37.63
CA VAL A 284 2.37 12.19 -36.38
C VAL A 284 1.09 12.44 -35.57
N ARG A 285 -0.09 12.48 -36.22
CA ARG A 285 -1.38 12.52 -35.53
C ARG A 285 -1.78 11.11 -35.11
N VAL A 286 -1.60 10.81 -33.82
CA VAL A 286 -1.99 9.53 -33.21
C VAL A 286 -3.52 9.36 -33.27
N PRO A 287 -4.05 8.30 -33.90
CA PRO A 287 -5.49 8.03 -33.93
C PRO A 287 -6.04 7.81 -32.52
N ARG A 288 -7.35 8.03 -32.37
CA ARG A 288 -8.01 7.76 -31.09
C ARG A 288 -8.08 6.24 -30.83
N LEU A 289 -7.92 5.81 -29.58
CA LEU A 289 -8.06 4.40 -29.24
C LEU A 289 -9.51 3.93 -29.44
N ALA A 290 -9.68 2.81 -30.13
CA ALA A 290 -10.95 2.10 -30.23
C ALA A 290 -11.20 1.32 -28.93
N GLY A 291 -12.42 1.39 -28.38
CA GLY A 291 -12.82 0.46 -27.32
C GLY A 291 -12.88 -0.94 -27.91
N LEU A 292 -12.26 -1.94 -27.31
CA LEU A 292 -12.31 -3.33 -27.80
C LEU A 292 -12.62 -4.28 -26.65
N PRO A 293 -13.13 -5.49 -26.94
CA PRO A 293 -13.26 -6.54 -25.94
C PRO A 293 -11.97 -6.76 -25.15
N ALA A 294 -12.11 -7.10 -23.87
CA ALA A 294 -10.98 -7.43 -23.00
C ALA A 294 -10.35 -8.79 -23.40
N TYR A 295 -9.20 -9.09 -22.82
CA TYR A 295 -8.53 -10.37 -23.04
C TYR A 295 -9.40 -11.54 -22.54
N PRO A 296 -9.60 -12.61 -23.33
CA PRO A 296 -10.38 -13.77 -22.90
C PRO A 296 -9.53 -14.69 -22.01
N PHE A 297 -9.61 -14.47 -20.70
CA PHE A 297 -8.94 -15.33 -19.71
C PHE A 297 -9.57 -16.72 -19.69
N ILE A 298 -8.72 -17.74 -19.58
CA ILE A 298 -9.14 -19.14 -19.45
C ILE A 298 -9.94 -19.29 -18.14
N LYS A 299 -11.08 -19.97 -18.20
CA LYS A 299 -11.98 -20.19 -17.06
C LYS A 299 -11.81 -21.60 -16.52
N GLN A 300 -10.69 -21.85 -15.86
CA GLN A 300 -10.47 -23.10 -15.11
C GLN A 300 -10.93 -22.92 -13.66
N ARG A 301 -11.55 -23.97 -13.09
CA ARG A 301 -11.96 -23.98 -11.68
C ARG A 301 -10.72 -24.24 -10.82
N TYR A 302 -10.42 -23.29 -9.94
CA TYR A 302 -9.44 -23.45 -8.87
C TYR A 302 -10.18 -23.22 -7.55
N TRP A 303 -10.45 -24.29 -6.82
CA TRP A 303 -11.08 -24.24 -5.50
C TRP A 303 -10.30 -25.14 -4.53
N PHE A 304 -10.36 -24.84 -3.24
CA PHE A 304 -9.81 -25.74 -2.23
C PHE A 304 -10.73 -26.95 -2.12
N ASP A 305 -10.32 -28.06 -2.74
CA ASP A 305 -10.99 -29.34 -2.67
C ASP A 305 -10.11 -30.28 -1.83
N ALA A 306 -10.61 -30.70 -0.67
CA ALA A 306 -9.84 -31.48 0.31
C ALA A 306 -9.33 -32.84 -0.22
N ASP A 307 -9.92 -33.35 -1.31
CA ASP A 307 -9.61 -34.64 -1.93
C ASP A 307 -8.57 -34.56 -3.06
N VAL A 308 -7.99 -33.38 -3.34
CA VAL A 308 -6.93 -33.25 -4.33
C VAL A 308 -5.62 -33.73 -3.71
N SER A 309 -5.32 -35.02 -3.90
CA SER A 309 -3.95 -35.54 -3.76
C SER A 309 -3.02 -34.61 -4.54
N PRO A 310 -1.88 -34.16 -3.97
CA PRO A 310 -0.95 -33.29 -4.68
C PRO A 310 -0.50 -34.03 -5.93
N ALA A 311 -1.07 -33.66 -7.08
CA ALA A 311 -0.71 -34.23 -8.36
C ALA A 311 0.78 -33.97 -8.53
N THR A 312 1.55 -35.05 -8.52
CA THR A 312 2.95 -35.10 -8.92
C THR A 312 3.07 -34.28 -10.19
N ARG A 313 3.80 -33.15 -10.14
CA ARG A 313 4.23 -32.46 -11.36
C ARG A 313 5.15 -33.43 -12.08
N THR A 314 4.59 -34.30 -12.91
CA THR A 314 5.33 -35.11 -13.86
C THR A 314 5.84 -34.12 -14.91
N HIS A 315 7.09 -33.70 -14.74
CA HIS A 315 7.85 -33.17 -15.86
C HIS A 315 7.97 -34.29 -16.88
N ASP A 316 7.11 -34.27 -17.89
CA ASP A 316 7.23 -35.10 -19.09
C ASP A 316 8.47 -34.64 -19.85
N THR A 317 9.64 -35.15 -19.46
CA THR A 317 10.85 -35.07 -20.28
C THR A 317 10.69 -36.03 -21.45
N LYS A 318 10.10 -35.55 -22.56
CA LYS A 318 10.24 -36.21 -23.86
C LYS A 318 11.68 -36.02 -24.32
N THR A 319 12.46 -37.09 -24.20
CA THR A 319 13.80 -37.23 -24.78
C THR A 319 13.70 -37.11 -26.30
N GLN A 320 14.09 -35.96 -26.86
CA GLN A 320 14.35 -35.83 -28.30
C GLN A 320 15.86 -35.81 -28.54
N THR A 321 16.23 -36.61 -29.54
CA THR A 321 17.58 -37.00 -29.94
C THR A 321 18.43 -35.80 -30.36
N MET A 322 19.66 -35.75 -29.83
CA MET A 322 20.66 -34.73 -30.12
C MET A 322 21.05 -34.69 -31.61
N VAL A 323 20.97 -33.51 -32.22
CA VAL A 323 21.73 -33.15 -33.42
C VAL A 323 22.64 -31.98 -33.04
N ALA A 324 23.95 -32.15 -33.23
CA ALA A 324 24.97 -31.16 -32.89
C ALA A 324 24.98 -29.99 -33.90
N PRO A 325 25.15 -28.72 -33.46
CA PRO A 325 25.56 -27.64 -34.33
C PRO A 325 27.07 -27.36 -34.26
N ALA A 326 27.61 -26.96 -35.41
CA ALA A 326 29.01 -26.65 -35.69
C ALA A 326 29.49 -25.32 -35.06
N PRO A 327 30.81 -25.10 -34.91
CA PRO A 327 31.36 -23.90 -34.28
C PRO A 327 31.62 -22.77 -35.28
N GLY A 328 31.36 -21.52 -34.88
CA GLY A 328 31.95 -20.33 -35.51
C GLY A 328 31.03 -19.13 -35.62
N GLY A 329 31.13 -18.18 -34.69
CA GLY A 329 30.52 -16.85 -34.77
C GLY A 329 30.80 -16.03 -33.50
N SER A 330 31.14 -14.75 -33.67
CA SER A 330 31.36 -13.78 -32.59
C SER A 330 30.16 -13.73 -31.63
N ARG A 331 30.35 -14.12 -30.36
CA ARG A 331 29.25 -14.22 -29.38
C ARG A 331 28.81 -12.84 -28.91
N SER A 332 27.51 -12.58 -28.96
CA SER A 332 26.91 -11.46 -28.24
C SER A 332 26.88 -11.76 -26.73
N ILE A 333 26.89 -10.71 -25.90
CA ILE A 333 26.74 -10.86 -24.44
C ILE A 333 25.48 -11.64 -24.06
N LEU A 334 24.40 -11.46 -24.81
CA LEU A 334 23.13 -12.15 -24.59
C LEU A 334 23.28 -13.65 -24.78
N GLU A 335 23.95 -14.10 -25.85
CA GLU A 335 24.21 -15.53 -26.10
C GLU A 335 25.10 -16.14 -25.02
N TYR A 336 26.10 -15.39 -24.54
CA TYR A 336 26.95 -15.84 -23.44
C TYR A 336 26.16 -15.99 -22.12
N LEU A 337 25.33 -15.01 -21.77
CA LEU A 337 24.47 -15.10 -20.58
C LEU A 337 23.42 -16.21 -20.72
N GLN A 338 22.81 -16.37 -21.90
CA GLN A 338 21.88 -17.47 -22.19
C GLN A 338 22.55 -18.82 -21.99
N GLN A 339 23.82 -18.96 -22.40
CA GLN A 339 24.58 -20.19 -22.24
C GLN A 339 24.82 -20.52 -20.75
N ILE A 340 25.19 -19.54 -19.93
CA ILE A 340 25.37 -19.74 -18.47
C ILE A 340 24.06 -20.14 -17.80
N PHE A 341 22.96 -19.45 -18.12
CA PHE A 341 21.65 -19.76 -17.56
C PHE A 341 21.19 -21.15 -18.00
N ALA A 342 21.34 -21.49 -19.29
CA ALA A 342 21.00 -22.80 -19.82
C ALA A 342 21.80 -23.94 -19.17
N GLU A 343 23.11 -23.72 -18.93
CA GLU A 343 23.97 -24.69 -18.25
C GLU A 343 23.47 -24.98 -16.82
N LYS A 344 23.17 -23.93 -16.03
CA LYS A 344 22.72 -24.08 -14.65
C LYS A 344 21.30 -24.63 -14.53
N LEU A 345 20.43 -24.25 -15.46
CA LEU A 345 19.04 -24.70 -15.50
C LEU A 345 18.84 -26.05 -16.20
N ARG A 346 19.91 -26.63 -16.76
CA ARG A 346 19.86 -27.86 -17.59
C ARG A 346 18.83 -27.74 -18.73
N ALA A 347 18.74 -26.56 -19.32
CA ALA A 347 17.85 -26.22 -20.43
C ALA A 347 18.66 -25.98 -21.71
N GLN A 348 17.97 -25.85 -22.86
CA GLN A 348 18.63 -25.41 -24.09
C GLN A 348 18.68 -23.87 -24.15
N PRO A 349 19.75 -23.25 -24.70
CA PRO A 349 19.89 -21.78 -24.74
C PRO A 349 18.74 -21.04 -25.44
N ASP A 350 18.11 -21.67 -26.43
CA ASP A 350 16.96 -21.13 -27.18
C ASP A 350 15.65 -21.09 -26.36
N GLN A 351 15.58 -21.85 -25.26
CA GLN A 351 14.47 -21.81 -24.31
C GLN A 351 14.60 -20.67 -23.28
N ILE A 352 15.78 -20.04 -23.18
CA ILE A 352 16.05 -18.94 -22.26
C ILE A 352 15.79 -17.61 -22.97
N HIS A 353 14.55 -17.14 -22.92
CA HIS A 353 14.14 -15.88 -23.55
C HIS A 353 14.67 -14.65 -22.78
N ALA A 354 15.37 -13.78 -23.50
CA ALA A 354 16.07 -12.64 -22.87
C ALA A 354 15.16 -11.60 -22.23
N GLN A 355 13.93 -11.50 -22.72
CA GLN A 355 12.91 -10.57 -22.25
C GLN A 355 12.02 -11.16 -21.16
N GLU A 356 12.14 -12.45 -20.81
CA GLU A 356 11.34 -13.08 -19.75
C GLU A 356 12.07 -13.03 -18.41
N THR A 357 11.30 -13.13 -17.31
CA THR A 357 11.89 -13.15 -15.97
C THR A 357 12.47 -14.51 -15.64
N TYR A 358 13.60 -14.54 -14.92
CA TYR A 358 14.31 -15.78 -14.55
C TYR A 358 13.44 -16.82 -13.81
N GLU A 359 12.43 -16.37 -13.05
CA GLU A 359 11.47 -17.21 -12.35
C GLU A 359 10.74 -18.20 -13.27
N LEU A 360 10.39 -17.78 -14.49
CA LEU A 360 9.70 -18.65 -15.46
C LEU A 360 10.57 -19.83 -15.90
N PHE A 361 11.89 -19.68 -15.78
CA PHE A 361 12.84 -20.74 -16.08
C PHE A 361 13.23 -21.55 -14.84
N GLY A 362 12.70 -21.22 -13.66
CA GLY A 362 12.97 -21.92 -12.41
C GLY A 362 14.21 -21.43 -11.66
N VAL A 363 14.69 -20.20 -11.91
CA VAL A 363 15.78 -19.62 -11.10
C VAL A 363 15.24 -19.21 -9.73
N ASP A 364 15.57 -19.99 -8.71
CA ASP A 364 15.36 -19.66 -7.30
C ASP A 364 16.63 -19.05 -6.67
N SER A 365 16.62 -18.83 -5.35
CA SER A 365 17.77 -18.22 -4.64
C SER A 365 19.03 -19.08 -4.67
N LEU A 366 18.91 -20.41 -4.71
CA LEU A 366 20.06 -21.30 -4.77
C LEU A 366 20.69 -21.27 -6.17
N ILE A 367 19.87 -21.46 -7.20
CA ILE A 367 20.29 -21.40 -8.60
C ILE A 367 20.82 -20.01 -8.94
N GLY A 368 20.19 -18.95 -8.43
CA GLY A 368 20.65 -17.57 -8.59
C GLY A 368 22.03 -17.34 -8.00
N LEU A 369 22.33 -17.92 -6.83
CA LEU A 369 23.67 -17.85 -6.24
C LEU A 369 24.70 -18.63 -7.08
N GLU A 370 24.34 -19.81 -7.58
CA GLU A 370 25.21 -20.60 -8.46
C GLU A 370 25.55 -19.88 -9.77
N ILE A 371 24.55 -19.22 -10.37
CA ILE A 371 24.72 -18.38 -11.56
C ILE A 371 25.64 -17.21 -11.24
N THR A 372 25.41 -16.52 -10.11
CA THR A 372 26.23 -15.37 -9.69
C THR A 372 27.68 -15.79 -9.45
N ASN A 373 27.91 -16.89 -8.72
CA ASN A 373 29.26 -17.40 -8.46
C ASN A 373 29.97 -17.82 -9.75
N ARG A 374 29.24 -18.33 -10.76
CA ARG A 374 29.81 -18.61 -12.08
C ARG A 374 30.19 -17.33 -12.82
N LEU A 375 29.35 -16.29 -12.78
CA LEU A 375 29.64 -14.99 -13.38
C LEU A 375 30.85 -14.33 -12.71
N GLU A 376 31.02 -14.47 -11.39
CA GLU A 376 32.17 -13.91 -10.68
C GLU A 376 33.52 -14.46 -11.13
N GLN A 377 33.56 -15.69 -11.65
CA GLN A 377 34.78 -16.26 -12.24
C GLN A 377 35.27 -15.46 -13.45
N ASP A 378 34.34 -14.83 -14.18
CA ASP A 378 34.63 -14.12 -15.42
C ASP A 378 34.68 -12.60 -15.22
N PHE A 379 33.94 -12.05 -14.23
CA PHE A 379 33.81 -10.60 -14.02
C PHE A 379 34.37 -10.07 -12.69
N GLY A 380 34.93 -10.94 -11.83
CA GLY A 380 35.36 -10.58 -10.48
C GLY A 380 34.21 -10.54 -9.49
N THR A 381 34.42 -9.96 -8.30
CA THR A 381 33.38 -9.90 -7.26
C THR A 381 32.14 -9.15 -7.73
N LEU A 382 30.96 -9.77 -7.57
CA LEU A 382 29.67 -9.19 -7.97
C LEU A 382 28.73 -9.09 -6.76
N PRO A 383 27.80 -8.12 -6.76
CA PRO A 383 26.73 -8.10 -5.76
C PRO A 383 25.94 -9.41 -5.80
N LYS A 384 25.75 -10.06 -4.64
CA LYS A 384 24.92 -11.29 -4.56
C LYS A 384 23.44 -11.02 -4.87
N THR A 385 23.03 -9.75 -4.85
CA THR A 385 21.70 -9.26 -5.21
C THR A 385 21.50 -9.03 -6.72
N LEU A 386 22.56 -9.18 -7.54
CA LEU A 386 22.58 -8.74 -8.94
C LEU A 386 21.42 -9.30 -9.80
N LEU A 387 21.10 -10.58 -9.66
CA LEU A 387 20.03 -11.21 -10.45
C LEU A 387 18.62 -10.75 -10.04
N TYR A 388 18.48 -10.16 -8.86
CA TYR A 388 17.22 -9.57 -8.39
C TYR A 388 17.07 -8.12 -8.85
N GLU A 389 18.19 -7.40 -8.97
CA GLU A 389 18.26 -6.06 -9.56
C GLU A 389 17.88 -6.10 -11.04
N TYR A 390 18.40 -7.10 -11.77
CA TYR A 390 18.21 -7.26 -13.21
C TYR A 390 17.57 -8.61 -13.51
N ASN A 391 16.27 -8.74 -13.26
CA ASN A 391 15.54 -10.01 -13.37
C ASN A 391 15.29 -10.55 -14.80
N ARG A 392 15.95 -9.98 -15.82
CA ARG A 392 15.85 -10.35 -17.24
C ARG A 392 17.25 -10.32 -17.86
N LEU A 393 17.57 -11.25 -18.76
CA LEU A 393 18.91 -11.34 -19.34
C LEU A 393 19.28 -10.07 -20.12
N GLU A 394 18.31 -9.43 -20.77
CA GLU A 394 18.55 -8.16 -21.47
C GLU A 394 19.03 -7.05 -20.52
N HIS A 395 18.43 -6.98 -19.33
CA HIS A 395 18.81 -5.97 -18.34
C HIS A 395 20.18 -6.29 -17.72
N LEU A 396 20.44 -7.57 -17.44
CA LEU A 396 21.73 -8.03 -16.94
C LEU A 396 22.85 -7.81 -17.97
N ALA A 397 22.57 -8.01 -19.26
CA ALA A 397 23.49 -7.69 -20.34
C ALA A 397 23.88 -6.20 -20.31
N ARG A 398 22.89 -5.30 -20.22
CA ARG A 398 23.16 -3.86 -20.11
C ARG A 398 23.99 -3.51 -18.87
N TYR A 399 23.76 -4.17 -17.74
CA TYR A 399 24.57 -3.99 -16.52
C TYR A 399 26.05 -4.29 -16.79
N PHE A 400 26.37 -5.46 -17.35
CA PHE A 400 27.75 -5.84 -17.63
C PHE A 400 28.37 -4.97 -18.72
N THR A 401 27.60 -4.55 -19.73
CA THR A 401 28.08 -3.58 -20.74
C THR A 401 28.42 -2.23 -20.10
N LYS A 402 27.67 -1.79 -19.08
CA LYS A 402 27.88 -0.48 -18.43
C LYS A 402 29.01 -0.50 -17.40
N TYR A 403 29.04 -1.50 -16.52
CA TYR A 403 29.92 -1.50 -15.34
C TYR A 403 31.13 -2.43 -15.47
N HIS A 404 31.12 -3.38 -16.41
CA HIS A 404 32.18 -4.37 -16.59
C HIS A 404 32.66 -4.46 -18.05
N ALA A 405 32.59 -3.35 -18.79
CA ALA A 405 32.92 -3.30 -20.23
C ALA A 405 34.32 -3.86 -20.55
N GLN A 406 35.31 -3.61 -19.68
CA GLN A 406 36.69 -4.04 -19.89
C GLN A 406 36.85 -5.56 -19.76
N GLN A 407 36.26 -6.17 -18.72
CA GLN A 407 36.23 -7.61 -18.50
C GLN A 407 35.37 -8.29 -19.57
N LEU A 408 34.25 -7.68 -19.94
CA LEU A 408 33.36 -8.17 -21.00
C LEU A 408 34.09 -8.30 -22.36
N ASN A 409 34.92 -7.31 -22.71
CA ASN A 409 35.73 -7.35 -23.92
C ASN A 409 36.77 -8.49 -23.90
N GLN A 410 37.27 -8.87 -22.72
CA GLN A 410 38.19 -10.01 -22.56
C GLN A 410 37.47 -11.36 -22.69
N VAL A 411 36.26 -11.46 -22.12
CA VAL A 411 35.45 -12.70 -22.12
C VAL A 411 34.85 -12.98 -23.52
N LEU A 412 34.41 -11.94 -24.24
CA LEU A 412 33.76 -12.09 -25.55
C LEU A 412 34.73 -12.01 -26.74
N GLY A 413 35.97 -11.53 -26.53
CA GLY A 413 36.97 -11.40 -27.60
C GLY A 413 36.63 -10.34 -28.65
N VAL A 414 35.81 -9.34 -28.32
CA VAL A 414 35.33 -8.30 -29.25
C VAL A 414 35.47 -6.90 -28.60
N GLN A 415 35.90 -5.90 -29.38
CA GLN A 415 35.77 -4.49 -29.01
C GLN A 415 34.31 -4.07 -29.16
N THR A 416 33.57 -4.00 -28.06
CA THR A 416 32.21 -3.45 -28.08
C THR A 416 32.26 -1.93 -28.12
N THR A 417 31.60 -1.32 -29.11
CA THR A 417 31.28 0.11 -29.09
C THR A 417 30.06 0.31 -28.18
N PRO A 418 30.03 1.37 -27.34
CA PRO A 418 28.90 1.62 -26.46
C PRO A 418 27.63 1.83 -27.31
N PRO A 419 26.47 1.29 -26.89
CA PRO A 419 25.21 1.59 -27.54
C PRO A 419 24.93 3.10 -27.42
N VAL A 420 24.58 3.74 -28.53
CA VAL A 420 23.96 5.07 -28.50
C VAL A 420 22.60 4.92 -27.83
N GLU A 421 22.41 5.57 -26.68
CA GLU A 421 21.14 5.55 -25.95
C GLU A 421 20.00 6.05 -26.86
N PRO A 422 18.85 5.35 -26.92
CA PRO A 422 17.60 6.03 -27.20
C PRO A 422 17.42 7.04 -26.08
N GLN A 423 17.34 8.34 -26.41
CA GLN A 423 16.95 9.38 -25.48
C GLN A 423 15.75 8.89 -24.68
N LYS A 424 15.94 8.69 -23.37
CA LYS A 424 14.82 8.54 -22.45
C LYS A 424 13.99 9.81 -22.61
N ASN A 425 12.87 9.71 -23.33
CA ASN A 425 11.75 10.59 -23.10
C ASN A 425 11.30 10.31 -21.67
N SER A 426 11.99 10.90 -20.70
CA SER A 426 11.46 11.11 -19.37
C SER A 426 10.25 12.01 -19.58
N LEU A 427 9.07 11.40 -19.69
CA LEU A 427 7.85 12.07 -19.30
C LEU A 427 8.07 12.40 -17.82
N ALA A 428 8.64 13.58 -17.58
CA ALA A 428 8.73 14.14 -16.25
C ALA A 428 7.30 14.15 -15.74
N PHE A 429 7.04 13.33 -14.72
CA PHE A 429 5.79 13.42 -13.99
C PHE A 429 5.83 14.80 -13.33
N VAL A 430 5.19 15.78 -13.96
CA VAL A 430 4.98 17.09 -13.36
C VAL A 430 4.00 16.82 -12.23
N ALA A 431 4.54 16.53 -11.05
CA ALA A 431 3.75 16.53 -9.84
C ALA A 431 3.07 17.91 -9.76
N PRO A 432 1.76 17.98 -9.49
CA PRO A 432 1.12 19.26 -9.26
C PRO A 432 1.91 20.00 -8.17
N GLN A 433 2.34 21.24 -8.45
CA GLN A 433 2.96 22.11 -7.46
C GLN A 433 1.92 22.39 -6.38
N CYS A 434 1.92 21.56 -5.33
CA CYS A 434 1.04 21.72 -4.19
C CYS A 434 1.79 22.53 -3.14
N GLY A 435 1.40 23.81 -3.01
CA GLY A 435 1.55 24.62 -1.79
C GLY A 435 2.96 24.90 -1.28
N GLN A 436 3.05 25.82 -0.31
CA GLN A 436 4.26 26.00 0.49
C GLN A 436 4.62 24.71 1.23
N LYS A 437 5.91 24.47 1.46
CA LYS A 437 6.43 23.36 2.28
C LYS A 437 5.71 23.34 3.63
N GLN A 438 4.86 22.34 3.85
CA GLN A 438 4.11 22.20 5.09
C GLN A 438 4.55 20.92 5.78
N ASP A 439 5.33 21.08 6.85
CA ASP A 439 5.76 19.98 7.69
C ASP A 439 4.63 19.52 8.62
N ILE A 440 4.66 18.25 9.04
CA ILE A 440 3.68 17.67 9.97
C ILE A 440 4.35 17.38 11.31
N ALA A 441 3.84 17.98 12.39
CA ALA A 441 4.26 17.70 13.75
C ALA A 441 3.58 16.44 14.29
N ILE A 442 4.34 15.67 15.06
CA ILE A 442 3.84 14.56 15.87
C ILE A 442 3.65 15.09 17.29
N ILE A 443 2.40 15.27 17.69
CA ILE A 443 2.05 15.97 18.93
C ILE A 443 1.64 15.04 20.08
N GLY A 444 1.38 13.77 19.78
CA GLY A 444 1.12 12.73 20.78
C GLY A 444 1.62 11.38 20.27
N LEU A 445 2.06 10.53 21.19
CA LEU A 445 2.59 9.20 20.94
C LEU A 445 2.17 8.25 22.08
N SER A 446 1.57 7.12 21.73
CA SER A 446 1.35 6.03 22.68
C SER A 446 1.50 4.67 22.01
N GLY A 447 1.83 3.65 22.81
CA GLY A 447 1.91 2.29 22.34
C GLY A 447 2.19 1.30 23.46
N MET A 448 1.98 0.03 23.14
CA MET A 448 2.30 -1.11 23.99
C MET A 448 3.02 -2.15 23.14
N PHE A 449 4.19 -2.57 23.60
CA PHE A 449 5.12 -3.45 22.91
C PHE A 449 5.57 -4.58 23.84
N PRO A 450 6.20 -5.65 23.34
CA PRO A 450 6.67 -6.75 24.17
C PRO A 450 7.54 -6.24 25.33
N MET A 451 7.17 -6.64 26.56
CA MET A 451 7.79 -6.18 27.82
C MET A 451 7.79 -4.66 28.07
N ALA A 452 6.90 -3.89 27.41
CA ALA A 452 6.74 -2.45 27.62
C ALA A 452 5.27 -2.04 27.53
N GLN A 453 4.69 -1.65 28.66
CA GLN A 453 3.28 -1.21 28.72
C GLN A 453 3.09 0.25 28.28
N ASP A 454 4.17 1.03 28.24
CA ASP A 454 4.19 2.42 27.80
C ASP A 454 5.53 2.79 27.13
N MET A 455 5.64 4.05 26.70
CA MET A 455 6.80 4.56 25.96
C MET A 455 8.05 4.75 26.83
N ASP A 456 7.88 4.94 28.14
CA ASP A 456 9.00 5.08 29.06
C ASP A 456 9.66 3.69 29.29
N GLU A 457 8.85 2.65 29.53
CA GLU A 457 9.35 1.27 29.60
C GLU A 457 9.95 0.81 28.27
N PHE A 458 9.35 1.21 27.14
CA PHE A 458 9.91 0.91 25.83
C PHE A 458 11.29 1.56 25.65
N TRP A 459 11.45 2.82 26.06
CA TRP A 459 12.75 3.49 26.05
C TRP A 459 13.78 2.78 26.95
N GLU A 460 13.41 2.40 28.17
CA GLU A 460 14.29 1.65 29.08
C GLU A 460 14.75 0.32 28.47
N ASN A 461 13.85 -0.41 27.80
CA ASN A 461 14.17 -1.65 27.09
C ASN A 461 15.17 -1.40 25.95
N LEU A 462 14.96 -0.36 25.16
CA LEU A 462 15.83 0.01 24.03
C LEU A 462 17.23 0.41 24.51
N VAL A 463 17.32 1.28 25.51
CA VAL A 463 18.59 1.77 26.06
C VAL A 463 19.41 0.63 26.68
N SER A 464 18.75 -0.30 27.37
CA SER A 464 19.42 -1.46 27.96
C SER A 464 19.75 -2.57 26.96
N GLY A 465 19.37 -2.42 25.68
CA GLY A 465 19.57 -3.44 24.66
C GLY A 465 18.83 -4.74 24.97
N ARG A 466 17.62 -4.65 25.52
CA ARG A 466 16.82 -5.81 25.96
C ARG A 466 16.22 -6.55 24.77
N ASP A 467 16.44 -7.87 24.74
CA ASP A 467 15.71 -8.82 23.90
C ASP A 467 14.40 -9.20 24.60
N CYS A 468 13.29 -8.83 23.97
CA CYS A 468 11.92 -8.97 24.48
C CYS A 468 11.17 -10.13 23.82
N VAL A 469 11.87 -11.03 23.12
CA VAL A 469 11.27 -12.20 22.48
C VAL A 469 11.30 -13.41 23.43
N GLY A 470 10.12 -13.94 23.73
CA GLY A 470 9.93 -15.09 24.62
C GLY A 470 9.37 -16.31 23.90
N GLU A 471 8.95 -17.31 24.68
CA GLU A 471 8.14 -18.43 24.18
C GLU A 471 6.66 -18.04 24.06
N VAL A 472 5.88 -18.79 23.27
CA VAL A 472 4.41 -18.65 23.21
C VAL A 472 3.84 -18.80 24.63
N PRO A 473 3.11 -17.79 25.14
CA PRO A 473 2.54 -17.86 26.48
C PRO A 473 1.51 -18.99 26.60
N ALA A 474 1.50 -19.67 27.76
CA ALA A 474 0.67 -20.86 27.99
C ALA A 474 -0.84 -20.58 27.97
N ASP A 475 -1.24 -19.32 28.19
CA ASP A 475 -2.63 -18.85 28.11
C ASP A 475 -3.09 -18.55 26.67
N ARG A 476 -2.19 -18.62 25.66
CA ARG A 476 -2.54 -18.47 24.24
C ARG A 476 -2.86 -19.81 23.59
N TRP A 477 -1.84 -20.65 23.42
CA TRP A 477 -1.96 -22.03 22.95
C TRP A 477 -0.69 -22.79 23.29
N ASN A 478 -0.77 -24.12 23.31
CA ASN A 478 0.40 -24.98 23.38
C ASN A 478 0.94 -25.24 21.98
N TYR A 479 2.12 -24.69 21.65
CA TYR A 479 2.70 -24.80 20.31
C TYR A 479 3.06 -26.23 19.90
N LEU A 480 3.21 -27.16 20.86
CA LEU A 480 3.50 -28.57 20.59
C LEU A 480 2.32 -29.29 19.93
N ASP A 481 1.11 -28.76 20.06
CA ASP A 481 -0.09 -29.36 19.47
C ASP A 481 -0.23 -29.01 17.97
N TYR A 482 0.62 -28.10 17.46
CA TYR A 482 0.52 -27.55 16.11
C TYR A 482 1.87 -27.59 15.36
N PRO A 483 2.41 -28.78 15.04
CA PRO A 483 3.60 -28.89 14.20
C PRO A 483 3.34 -28.30 12.81
N VAL A 484 4.38 -27.68 12.24
CA VAL A 484 4.35 -27.14 10.88
C VAL A 484 5.23 -27.99 9.99
N GLN A 485 4.68 -28.43 8.86
CA GLN A 485 5.41 -29.21 7.88
C GLN A 485 6.23 -28.26 6.99
N VAL A 486 7.56 -28.32 7.10
CA VAL A 486 8.49 -27.54 6.28
C VAL A 486 9.33 -28.52 5.45
N GLY A 487 8.99 -28.67 4.17
CA GLY A 487 9.55 -29.74 3.35
C GLY A 487 9.17 -31.13 3.89
N SER A 488 10.17 -31.98 4.13
CA SER A 488 9.97 -33.32 4.72
C SER A 488 9.97 -33.33 6.25
N GLU A 489 10.28 -32.21 6.90
CA GLU A 489 10.45 -32.13 8.35
C GLU A 489 9.25 -31.47 9.05
N GLN A 490 8.97 -31.91 10.28
CA GLN A 490 8.06 -31.22 11.18
C GLN A 490 8.85 -30.27 12.08
N LYS A 491 8.49 -28.99 12.06
CA LYS A 491 9.10 -27.95 12.90
C LYS A 491 8.07 -27.39 13.88
N TYR A 492 8.56 -27.01 15.06
CA TYR A 492 7.77 -26.38 16.12
C TYR A 492 8.26 -24.94 16.32
N PHE A 493 7.39 -23.98 16.03
CA PHE A 493 7.71 -22.58 16.20
C PHE A 493 7.20 -22.09 17.55
N ARG A 494 8.13 -21.90 18.50
CA ARG A 494 7.80 -21.57 19.89
C ARG A 494 8.05 -20.12 20.29
N HIS A 495 8.70 -19.29 19.46
CA HIS A 495 9.14 -17.95 19.87
C HIS A 495 8.24 -16.84 19.32
N GLY A 496 8.13 -15.74 20.07
CA GLY A 496 7.36 -14.55 19.68
C GLY A 496 7.59 -13.37 20.63
N GLY A 497 7.37 -12.16 20.15
CA GLY A 497 7.21 -11.00 21.02
C GLY A 497 5.75 -10.88 21.43
N PHE A 498 5.41 -10.99 22.71
CA PHE A 498 4.02 -10.99 23.17
C PHE A 498 3.75 -9.83 24.12
N ILE A 499 2.54 -9.27 24.01
CA ILE A 499 2.05 -8.29 24.98
C ILE A 499 1.09 -8.96 25.97
N PRO A 500 1.06 -8.51 27.23
CA PRO A 500 0.11 -9.03 28.21
C PRO A 500 -1.31 -8.54 27.90
N ASP A 501 -2.30 -9.10 28.60
CA ASP A 501 -3.64 -8.52 28.77
C ASP A 501 -4.41 -8.25 27.46
N VAL A 502 -4.14 -8.99 26.37
CA VAL A 502 -4.86 -8.83 25.09
C VAL A 502 -6.35 -9.12 25.19
N ASP A 503 -6.77 -9.86 26.22
CA ASP A 503 -8.17 -10.17 26.50
C ASP A 503 -8.85 -9.10 27.39
N LYS A 504 -8.07 -8.19 28.01
CA LYS A 504 -8.57 -7.15 28.92
C LYS A 504 -9.00 -5.90 28.17
N PHE A 505 -10.11 -5.32 28.59
CA PHE A 505 -10.66 -4.10 28.02
C PHE A 505 -11.59 -3.43 29.04
N ASP A 506 -11.71 -2.10 29.01
CA ASP A 506 -12.67 -1.35 29.83
C ASP A 506 -13.87 -0.91 28.96
N PRO A 507 -14.86 -1.79 28.71
CA PRO A 507 -15.88 -1.52 27.71
C PRO A 507 -16.82 -0.39 28.12
N LEU A 508 -17.10 -0.24 29.41
CA LEU A 508 -18.01 0.80 29.90
C LEU A 508 -17.41 2.20 29.75
N PHE A 509 -16.09 2.34 29.84
CA PHE A 509 -15.41 3.59 29.49
C PHE A 509 -15.71 4.04 28.06
N PHE A 510 -15.77 3.09 27.13
CA PHE A 510 -16.03 3.33 25.71
C PHE A 510 -17.51 3.27 25.32
N ASN A 511 -18.43 3.21 26.30
CA ASN A 511 -19.87 3.01 26.08
C ASN A 511 -20.21 1.74 25.30
N ILE A 512 -19.49 0.65 25.57
CA ILE A 512 -19.66 -0.66 24.95
C ILE A 512 -20.19 -1.63 26.01
N SER A 513 -21.14 -2.49 25.64
CA SER A 513 -21.64 -3.51 26.57
C SER A 513 -20.59 -4.62 26.76
N PRO A 514 -20.46 -5.23 27.95
CA PRO A 514 -19.54 -6.35 28.15
C PRO A 514 -19.80 -7.54 27.22
N ARG A 515 -21.05 -7.73 26.79
CA ARG A 515 -21.43 -8.76 25.82
C ARG A 515 -20.81 -8.49 24.45
N ASP A 516 -20.92 -7.26 23.95
CA ASP A 516 -20.35 -6.89 22.64
C ASP A 516 -18.82 -6.89 22.70
N ALA A 517 -18.24 -6.46 23.82
CA ALA A 517 -16.80 -6.49 24.05
C ALA A 517 -16.18 -7.90 23.94
N GLY A 518 -16.92 -8.94 24.32
CA GLY A 518 -16.46 -10.34 24.17
C GLY A 518 -16.45 -10.83 22.71
N LEU A 519 -17.22 -10.19 21.83
CA LEU A 519 -17.30 -10.50 20.39
C LEU A 519 -16.37 -9.62 19.55
N MET A 520 -15.89 -8.50 20.10
CA MET A 520 -14.95 -7.59 19.44
C MET A 520 -13.56 -8.21 19.31
N ASP A 521 -12.91 -7.99 18.15
CA ASP A 521 -11.50 -8.31 17.97
C ASP A 521 -10.65 -7.59 19.04
N PRO A 522 -9.80 -8.30 19.81
CA PRO A 522 -8.79 -7.69 20.66
C PRO A 522 -8.01 -6.52 20.04
N GLN A 523 -7.74 -6.57 18.72
CA GLN A 523 -7.01 -5.52 18.01
C GLN A 523 -7.75 -4.17 18.04
N GLU A 524 -9.06 -4.21 17.87
CA GLU A 524 -9.95 -3.03 17.92
C GLU A 524 -9.99 -2.43 19.33
N ARG A 525 -10.06 -3.30 20.34
CA ARG A 525 -10.10 -2.93 21.77
C ARG A 525 -8.81 -2.22 22.19
N LEU A 526 -7.66 -2.79 21.84
CA LEU A 526 -6.35 -2.21 22.15
C LEU A 526 -6.09 -0.91 21.37
N PHE A 527 -6.56 -0.81 20.12
CA PHE A 527 -6.41 0.41 19.33
C PHE A 527 -7.23 1.57 19.93
N LEU A 528 -8.46 1.32 20.41
CA LEU A 528 -9.27 2.31 21.13
C LEU A 528 -8.55 2.87 22.37
N GLN A 529 -8.00 1.98 23.20
CA GLN A 529 -7.26 2.38 24.41
C GLN A 529 -5.99 3.16 24.07
N THR A 530 -5.25 2.72 23.06
CA THR A 530 -4.01 3.37 22.64
C THR A 530 -4.27 4.74 22.02
N ALA A 531 -5.32 4.88 21.23
CA ALA A 531 -5.71 6.17 20.66
C ALA A 531 -6.19 7.15 21.73
N TRP A 532 -6.94 6.68 22.74
CA TRP A 532 -7.28 7.49 23.92
C TRP A 532 -6.03 7.97 24.67
N ALA A 533 -5.09 7.07 24.94
CA ALA A 533 -3.82 7.42 25.58
C ALA A 533 -3.00 8.41 24.74
N THR A 534 -3.04 8.30 23.41
CA THR A 534 -2.40 9.24 22.48
C THR A 534 -3.04 10.63 22.53
N LEU A 535 -4.38 10.70 22.64
CA LEU A 535 -5.12 11.95 22.82
C LEU A 535 -4.72 12.65 24.13
N GLU A 536 -4.63 11.88 25.21
CA GLU A 536 -4.19 12.38 26.51
C GLU A 536 -2.71 12.79 26.51
N ASP A 537 -1.82 12.04 25.86
CA ASP A 537 -0.41 12.39 25.71
C ASP A 537 -0.24 13.74 24.95
N ALA A 538 -1.05 13.98 23.92
CA ALA A 538 -1.08 15.26 23.23
C ALA A 538 -1.69 16.42 24.05
N GLY A 539 -2.31 16.14 25.20
CA GLY A 539 -3.00 17.15 26.01
C GLY A 539 -4.29 17.67 25.35
N TYR A 540 -5.05 16.78 24.72
CA TYR A 540 -6.34 17.09 24.11
C TYR A 540 -7.50 16.37 24.81
N THR A 541 -8.68 16.99 24.71
CA THR A 541 -9.97 16.44 25.11
C THR A 541 -10.90 16.47 23.92
N ARG A 542 -12.04 15.75 23.96
CA ARG A 542 -13.04 15.81 22.88
C ARG A 542 -13.52 17.25 22.63
N ALA A 543 -13.74 18.01 23.71
CA ALA A 543 -14.11 19.43 23.62
C ALA A 543 -13.03 20.30 22.98
N LYS A 544 -11.74 20.06 23.30
CA LYS A 544 -10.62 20.79 22.67
C LYS A 544 -10.51 20.43 21.19
N LEU A 545 -10.65 19.16 20.82
CA LEU A 545 -10.70 18.73 19.41
C LEU A 545 -11.83 19.45 18.66
N GLN A 546 -13.05 19.40 19.17
CA GLN A 546 -14.19 20.06 18.53
C GLN A 546 -13.95 21.57 18.34
N ARG A 547 -13.39 22.24 19.36
CA ARG A 547 -13.07 23.67 19.28
C ARG A 547 -11.98 23.98 18.24
N CYS A 548 -10.92 23.19 18.18
CA CYS A 548 -9.76 23.45 17.33
C CYS A 548 -9.93 22.97 15.88
N THR A 549 -10.73 21.92 15.65
CA THR A 549 -10.82 21.26 14.34
C THR A 549 -12.24 21.15 13.79
N GLN A 550 -13.27 21.49 14.58
CA GLN A 550 -14.67 21.18 14.26
C GLN A 550 -14.86 19.68 13.98
N ASN A 551 -14.18 18.84 14.77
CA ASN A 551 -14.15 17.38 14.65
C ASN A 551 -13.61 16.84 13.32
N ARG A 552 -13.03 17.68 12.44
CA ARG A 552 -12.37 17.24 11.20
C ARG A 552 -11.02 16.59 11.48
N VAL A 553 -11.05 15.45 12.16
CA VAL A 553 -9.90 14.63 12.53
C VAL A 553 -10.02 13.29 11.81
N GLY A 554 -8.98 12.88 11.09
CA GLY A 554 -8.93 11.58 10.43
C GLY A 554 -8.42 10.46 11.35
N VAL A 555 -8.72 9.22 11.01
CA VAL A 555 -8.24 8.00 11.67
C VAL A 555 -7.74 7.02 10.62
N PHE A 556 -6.45 6.67 10.71
CA PHE A 556 -5.78 5.78 9.77
C PHE A 556 -5.10 4.65 10.56
N ALA A 557 -5.60 3.41 10.42
CA ALA A 557 -5.09 2.26 11.17
C ALA A 557 -4.54 1.18 10.24
N GLY A 558 -3.29 0.77 10.47
CA GLY A 558 -2.68 -0.38 9.80
C GLY A 558 -3.04 -1.69 10.49
N VAL A 559 -3.70 -2.60 9.77
CA VAL A 559 -4.10 -3.93 10.25
C VAL A 559 -4.02 -4.92 9.09
N THR A 560 -3.43 -6.10 9.32
CA THR A 560 -3.28 -7.12 8.27
C THR A 560 -3.98 -8.42 8.67
N TYR A 561 -3.47 -9.11 9.71
CA TYR A 561 -4.01 -10.41 10.08
C TYR A 561 -5.22 -10.30 11.00
N ASN A 562 -6.25 -11.08 10.72
CA ASN A 562 -7.39 -11.26 11.61
C ASN A 562 -7.73 -12.74 11.74
N PHE A 563 -7.25 -13.37 12.82
CA PHE A 563 -7.51 -14.77 13.11
C PHE A 563 -8.56 -14.98 14.21
N TYR A 564 -9.08 -13.92 14.81
CA TYR A 564 -10.12 -14.05 15.85
C TYR A 564 -11.41 -14.74 15.34
N PRO A 565 -11.86 -14.55 14.08
CA PRO A 565 -12.94 -15.33 13.49
C PRO A 565 -12.75 -16.86 13.48
N MET A 566 -11.51 -17.36 13.61
CA MET A 566 -11.27 -18.82 13.66
C MET A 566 -11.91 -19.45 14.89
N PHE A 567 -11.90 -18.77 16.04
CA PHE A 567 -12.59 -19.25 17.24
C PHE A 567 -14.10 -19.37 17.03
N ILE A 568 -14.71 -18.46 16.26
CA ILE A 568 -16.14 -18.53 15.93
C ILE A 568 -16.42 -19.76 15.04
N ALA A 569 -15.55 -20.02 14.06
CA ALA A 569 -15.68 -21.21 13.21
C ALA A 569 -15.56 -22.51 14.03
N GLU A 570 -14.65 -22.58 15.00
CA GLU A 570 -14.53 -23.70 15.93
C GLU A 570 -15.78 -23.87 16.80
N GLU A 571 -16.34 -22.78 17.31
CA GLU A 571 -17.59 -22.82 18.07
C GLU A 571 -18.77 -23.32 17.21
N TRP A 572 -18.82 -22.95 15.93
CA TRP A 572 -19.83 -23.47 15.00
C TRP A 572 -19.72 -24.98 14.78
N GLN A 573 -18.48 -25.50 14.70
CA GLN A 573 -18.21 -26.94 14.62
C GLN A 573 -18.65 -27.69 15.89
N LYS A 574 -18.56 -27.05 17.06
CA LYS A 574 -19.08 -27.58 18.33
C LYS A 574 -20.61 -27.51 18.45
N GLY A 575 -21.30 -26.93 17.48
CA GLY A 575 -22.75 -26.78 17.46
C GLY A 575 -23.26 -25.45 18.05
N ASN A 576 -22.37 -24.61 18.58
CA ASN A 576 -22.73 -23.27 19.05
C ASN A 576 -23.03 -22.35 17.86
N ARG A 577 -23.83 -21.30 18.08
CA ARG A 577 -24.22 -20.32 17.04
C ARG A 577 -23.90 -18.91 17.51
N VAL A 578 -22.60 -18.60 17.53
CA VAL A 578 -22.08 -17.27 17.85
C VAL A 578 -22.17 -16.39 16.59
N PRO A 579 -22.67 -15.14 16.68
CA PRO A 579 -22.70 -14.23 15.54
C PRO A 579 -21.27 -13.84 15.12
N LEU A 580 -21.03 -13.80 13.80
CA LEU A 580 -19.78 -13.32 13.23
C LEU A 580 -19.89 -11.81 12.96
N ASP A 581 -19.52 -11.00 13.95
CA ASP A 581 -19.51 -9.53 13.85
C ASP A 581 -18.11 -8.97 14.12
N ILE A 582 -17.13 -9.46 13.36
CA ILE A 582 -15.73 -9.04 13.44
C ILE A 582 -15.34 -8.49 12.08
N GLN A 583 -15.15 -7.17 12.00
CA GLN A 583 -14.84 -6.46 10.76
C GLN A 583 -13.63 -5.57 10.96
N THR A 584 -12.61 -5.73 10.10
CA THR A 584 -11.36 -4.99 10.27
C THR A 584 -11.55 -3.48 10.17
N PHE A 585 -12.48 -2.99 9.32
CA PHE A 585 -12.76 -1.55 9.18
C PHE A 585 -13.21 -0.89 10.50
N SER A 586 -13.76 -1.66 11.44
CA SER A 586 -14.25 -1.16 12.72
C SER A 586 -13.12 -0.66 13.63
N VAL A 587 -11.87 -1.10 13.42
CA VAL A 587 -10.69 -0.61 14.15
C VAL A 587 -10.56 0.91 14.05
N ALA A 588 -10.71 1.49 12.86
CA ALA A 588 -10.70 2.94 12.67
C ALA A 588 -12.07 3.55 13.01
N ASN A 589 -13.16 2.95 12.52
CA ASN A 589 -14.49 3.55 12.61
C ASN A 589 -15.03 3.65 14.03
N ARG A 590 -14.69 2.72 14.93
CA ARG A 590 -15.10 2.81 16.33
C ARG A 590 -14.43 3.97 17.06
N LEU A 591 -13.18 4.29 16.73
CA LEU A 591 -12.52 5.45 17.30
C LEU A 591 -13.20 6.74 16.83
N SER A 592 -13.46 6.85 15.53
CA SER A 592 -14.19 7.98 14.95
C SER A 592 -15.56 8.15 15.59
N TYR A 593 -16.31 7.05 15.77
CA TYR A 593 -17.60 7.06 16.46
C TYR A 593 -17.49 7.50 17.92
N PHE A 594 -16.55 6.94 18.67
CA PHE A 594 -16.41 7.22 20.11
C PHE A 594 -15.97 8.65 20.41
N LEU A 595 -15.09 9.21 19.57
CA LEU A 595 -14.56 10.57 19.72
C LEU A 595 -15.36 11.62 18.92
N ASP A 596 -16.43 11.23 18.22
CA ASP A 596 -17.24 12.09 17.35
C ASP A 596 -16.43 12.77 16.24
N LEU A 597 -15.57 12.01 15.54
CA LEU A 597 -14.68 12.53 14.49
C LEU A 597 -15.31 12.40 13.10
N THR A 598 -15.12 13.42 12.27
CA THR A 598 -15.74 13.54 10.93
C THR A 598 -14.74 13.59 9.79
N GLY A 599 -13.44 13.36 10.05
CA GLY A 599 -12.44 13.21 9.00
C GLY A 599 -12.43 11.81 8.37
N PRO A 600 -11.52 11.53 7.41
CA PRO A 600 -11.39 10.21 6.81
C PRO A 600 -11.10 9.13 7.86
N SER A 601 -11.82 8.01 7.83
CA SER A 601 -11.68 6.90 8.77
C SER A 601 -11.46 5.60 8.01
N LEU A 602 -10.21 5.11 8.01
CA LEU A 602 -9.74 4.07 7.10
C LEU A 602 -8.85 3.05 7.81
N VAL A 603 -9.01 1.80 7.39
CA VAL A 603 -8.07 0.71 7.70
C VAL A 603 -7.31 0.33 6.45
N LEU A 604 -6.00 0.13 6.60
CA LEU A 604 -5.08 -0.14 5.51
C LEU A 604 -4.37 -1.47 5.74
N ASP A 605 -4.32 -2.28 4.69
CA ASP A 605 -3.56 -3.51 4.64
C ASP A 605 -2.57 -3.48 3.48
N THR A 606 -1.32 -3.18 3.80
CA THR A 606 -0.16 -3.33 2.92
C THR A 606 0.84 -4.32 3.52
N ALA A 607 0.34 -5.32 4.24
CA ALA A 607 1.13 -6.28 5.02
C ALA A 607 2.05 -5.58 6.04
N CYS A 608 3.35 -5.85 6.01
CA CYS A 608 4.30 -5.33 7.00
C CYS A 608 4.48 -3.79 6.98
N SER A 609 4.03 -3.11 5.92
CA SER A 609 4.12 -1.64 5.81
C SER A 609 2.85 -0.89 6.24
N SER A 610 1.81 -1.59 6.70
CA SER A 610 0.46 -1.02 6.94
C SER A 610 0.43 0.21 7.85
N SER A 611 1.11 0.20 9.00
CA SER A 611 1.13 1.38 9.91
C SER A 611 1.89 2.57 9.32
N LEU A 612 2.96 2.32 8.56
CA LEU A 612 3.69 3.40 7.90
C LEU A 612 2.89 3.98 6.72
N ALA A 613 2.18 3.12 5.99
CA ALA A 613 1.20 3.51 4.98
C ALA A 613 0.08 4.37 5.57
N ALA A 614 -0.41 4.01 6.76
CA ALA A 614 -1.40 4.79 7.49
C ALA A 614 -0.89 6.20 7.85
N ILE A 615 0.34 6.31 8.34
CA ILE A 615 0.98 7.60 8.61
C ILE A 615 1.17 8.41 7.32
N HIS A 616 1.59 7.78 6.23
CA HIS A 616 1.73 8.44 4.92
C HIS A 616 0.39 9.04 4.45
N LEU A 617 -0.68 8.25 4.42
CA LEU A 617 -1.99 8.73 3.97
C LEU A 617 -2.63 9.75 4.93
N ALA A 618 -2.37 9.64 6.24
CA ALA A 618 -2.76 10.66 7.20
C ALA A 618 -2.08 12.01 6.91
N CYS A 619 -0.78 12.00 6.62
CA CYS A 619 -0.06 13.21 6.20
C CYS A 619 -0.64 13.79 4.91
N GLU A 620 -0.86 12.96 3.89
CA GLU A 620 -1.45 13.41 2.61
C GLU A 620 -2.86 14.00 2.79
N SER A 621 -3.68 13.42 3.67
CA SER A 621 -5.03 13.90 3.97
C SER A 621 -5.02 15.26 4.66
N ILE A 622 -4.07 15.47 5.59
CA ILE A 622 -3.86 16.79 6.22
C ILE A 622 -3.40 17.82 5.17
N LEU A 623 -2.41 17.46 4.35
CA LEU A 623 -1.85 18.36 3.32
C LEU A 623 -2.88 18.75 2.25
N ARG A 624 -3.85 17.88 1.95
CA ARG A 624 -4.96 18.16 1.03
C ARG A 624 -6.14 18.88 1.69
N GLY A 625 -6.10 19.07 3.01
CA GLY A 625 -7.17 19.72 3.78
C GLY A 625 -8.42 18.83 3.99
N GLU A 626 -8.31 17.51 3.80
CA GLU A 626 -9.39 16.55 4.07
C GLU A 626 -9.66 16.42 5.57
N CYS A 627 -8.63 16.63 6.41
CA CYS A 627 -8.73 16.76 7.85
C CYS A 627 -7.71 17.79 8.39
N ALA A 628 -7.98 18.34 9.57
CA ALA A 628 -7.09 19.29 10.24
C ALA A 628 -6.04 18.62 11.14
N MET A 629 -6.37 17.43 11.65
CA MET A 629 -5.52 16.57 12.47
C MET A 629 -5.79 15.11 12.11
N ALA A 630 -4.91 14.18 12.47
CA ALA A 630 -5.15 12.77 12.22
C ALA A 630 -4.52 11.86 13.27
N PHE A 631 -5.26 10.84 13.73
CA PHE A 631 -4.70 9.66 14.36
C PHE A 631 -4.14 8.73 13.29
N ALA A 632 -2.90 8.28 13.47
CA ALA A 632 -2.28 7.31 12.59
C ALA A 632 -1.52 6.26 13.40
N GLY A 633 -1.61 4.99 13.01
CA GLY A 633 -0.95 3.93 13.77
C GLY A 633 -1.21 2.54 13.21
N GLY A 634 -1.05 1.53 14.06
CA GLY A 634 -1.40 0.16 13.70
C GLY A 634 -1.39 -0.76 14.90
N VAL A 635 -1.98 -1.94 14.68
CA VAL A 635 -2.09 -3.01 15.67
C VAL A 635 -1.81 -4.35 14.99
N ASN A 636 -1.17 -5.25 15.73
CA ASN A 636 -0.92 -6.61 15.30
C ASN A 636 -0.93 -7.55 16.51
N LEU A 637 -1.68 -8.64 16.43
CA LEU A 637 -1.73 -9.66 17.48
C LEU A 637 -1.52 -11.07 16.92
N SER A 638 -1.10 -11.97 17.79
CA SER A 638 -0.91 -13.39 17.53
C SER A 638 -1.86 -14.16 18.44
N LEU A 639 -3.12 -14.28 18.00
CA LEU A 639 -4.21 -14.83 18.82
C LEU A 639 -4.48 -16.32 18.59
N HIS A 640 -4.11 -16.87 17.43
CA HIS A 640 -4.45 -18.22 17.02
C HIS A 640 -3.25 -18.94 16.39
N PRO A 641 -3.05 -20.26 16.64
CA PRO A 641 -1.92 -21.02 16.10
C PRO A 641 -1.84 -21.05 14.57
N SER A 642 -2.98 -20.86 13.87
CA SER A 642 -3.00 -20.77 12.39
C SER A 642 -2.04 -19.72 11.84
N LYS A 643 -1.78 -18.64 12.57
CA LYS A 643 -0.79 -17.63 12.18
C LYS A 643 0.61 -18.24 12.08
N TYR A 644 1.04 -18.94 13.12
CA TYR A 644 2.34 -19.60 13.17
C TYR A 644 2.45 -20.72 12.13
N HIS A 645 1.36 -21.46 11.91
CA HIS A 645 1.29 -22.48 10.86
C HIS A 645 1.43 -21.88 9.45
N PHE A 646 0.74 -20.76 9.18
CA PHE A 646 0.87 -20.03 7.93
C PHE A 646 2.31 -19.53 7.74
N LEU A 647 2.85 -18.77 8.70
CA LEU A 647 4.19 -18.19 8.58
C LEU A 647 5.28 -19.26 8.43
N GLY A 648 5.16 -20.37 9.16
CA GLY A 648 6.08 -21.48 9.07
C GLY A 648 6.00 -22.23 7.73
N SER A 649 4.79 -22.48 7.22
CA SER A 649 4.57 -23.18 5.93
C SER A 649 5.15 -22.41 4.74
N PHE A 650 5.23 -21.08 4.83
CA PHE A 650 5.85 -20.22 3.82
C PHE A 650 7.32 -19.86 4.12
N SER A 651 7.95 -20.51 5.11
CA SER A 651 9.36 -20.29 5.49
C SER A 651 9.70 -18.83 5.84
N PHE A 652 8.75 -18.07 6.39
CA PHE A 652 9.01 -16.72 6.89
C PHE A 652 9.63 -16.71 8.29
N MET A 653 9.43 -17.79 9.05
CA MET A 653 9.86 -17.93 10.43
C MET A 653 11.37 -18.16 10.56
N SER A 654 12.01 -17.40 11.44
CA SER A 654 13.41 -17.60 11.82
C SER A 654 13.60 -18.93 12.54
N GLU A 655 14.60 -19.71 12.11
CA GLU A 655 14.98 -20.95 12.80
C GLU A 655 15.58 -20.68 14.19
N GLN A 656 16.23 -19.53 14.35
CA GLN A 656 16.81 -19.08 15.62
C GLN A 656 15.76 -18.46 16.56
N GLY A 657 14.53 -18.23 16.06
CA GLY A 657 13.47 -17.57 16.82
C GLY A 657 13.76 -16.10 17.15
N ARG A 658 14.57 -15.43 16.33
CA ARG A 658 14.97 -14.02 16.47
C ARG A 658 15.03 -13.33 15.12
N CYS A 659 14.82 -12.01 15.12
CA CYS A 659 15.14 -11.15 13.98
C CYS A 659 16.61 -10.72 14.10
N THR A 660 17.51 -11.40 13.40
CA THR A 660 18.95 -11.14 13.44
C THR A 660 19.34 -10.07 12.42
N SER A 661 18.79 -8.85 12.57
CA SER A 661 18.92 -7.76 11.61
C SER A 661 20.38 -7.44 11.29
N PHE A 662 20.75 -7.57 10.02
CA PHE A 662 22.09 -7.34 9.44
C PHE A 662 23.19 -8.27 9.95
N ALA A 663 22.83 -9.31 10.71
CA ALA A 663 23.77 -10.27 11.23
C ALA A 663 23.91 -11.49 10.31
N GLU A 664 25.03 -12.19 10.44
CA GLU A 664 25.28 -13.44 9.73
C GLU A 664 24.29 -14.53 10.18
N GLY A 665 23.84 -15.38 9.25
CA GLY A 665 22.98 -16.54 9.55
C GLY A 665 21.49 -16.23 9.74
N GLY A 666 21.00 -15.05 9.35
CA GLY A 666 19.58 -14.73 9.38
C GLY A 666 18.74 -15.54 8.39
N THR A 667 17.76 -16.31 8.88
CA THR A 667 16.94 -17.24 8.07
C THR A 667 15.48 -16.83 7.93
N GLY A 668 15.04 -15.79 8.62
CA GLY A 668 13.64 -15.40 8.73
C GLY A 668 13.43 -14.39 9.85
N TYR A 669 12.17 -14.10 10.18
CA TYR A 669 11.82 -13.24 11.31
C TYR A 669 11.07 -14.00 12.40
N VAL A 670 10.97 -13.39 13.59
CA VAL A 670 10.08 -13.88 14.66
C VAL A 670 8.87 -12.95 14.77
N PRO A 671 7.62 -13.44 14.72
CA PRO A 671 6.44 -12.59 14.78
C PRO A 671 6.28 -11.97 16.17
N ALA A 672 5.66 -10.80 16.22
CA ALA A 672 5.45 -10.10 17.47
C ALA A 672 4.15 -9.30 17.49
N GLU A 673 3.64 -9.09 18.70
CA GLU A 673 2.45 -8.35 18.99
C GLU A 673 2.78 -6.90 19.35
N GLY A 674 1.82 -6.00 19.14
CA GLY A 674 1.89 -4.65 19.65
C GLY A 674 0.87 -3.73 19.01
N VAL A 675 0.73 -2.56 19.62
CA VAL A 675 -0.16 -1.49 19.16
C VAL A 675 0.55 -0.15 19.37
N GLY A 676 0.37 0.76 18.43
CA GLY A 676 0.88 2.12 18.56
C GLY A 676 0.02 3.11 17.78
N CYS A 677 0.02 4.36 18.25
CA CYS A 677 -0.69 5.46 17.62
C CYS A 677 0.04 6.79 17.84
N VAL A 678 -0.03 7.66 16.84
CA VAL A 678 0.43 9.05 16.89
C VAL A 678 -0.71 9.99 16.52
N LEU A 679 -0.68 11.20 17.10
CA LEU A 679 -1.55 12.31 16.70
C LEU A 679 -0.75 13.31 15.87
N LEU A 680 -1.21 13.55 14.65
CA LEU A 680 -0.55 14.36 13.64
C LEU A 680 -1.27 15.69 13.42
N LYS A 681 -0.50 16.74 13.19
CA LYS A 681 -0.99 18.10 12.97
C LYS A 681 -0.03 18.93 12.12
N PRO A 682 -0.50 19.89 11.28
CA PRO A 682 0.41 20.83 10.63
C PRO A 682 1.33 21.52 11.64
N LEU A 683 2.64 21.57 11.38
CA LEU A 683 3.63 22.10 12.31
C LEU A 683 3.31 23.54 12.74
N GLU A 684 2.91 24.40 11.81
CA GLU A 684 2.54 25.78 12.10
C GLU A 684 1.40 25.88 13.12
N GLN A 685 0.36 25.04 12.99
CA GLN A 685 -0.75 25.03 13.92
C GLN A 685 -0.36 24.38 15.26
N ALA A 686 0.53 23.39 15.25
CA ALA A 686 1.06 22.81 16.49
C ALA A 686 1.84 23.86 17.32
N LEU A 687 2.65 24.68 16.65
CA LEU A 687 3.37 25.79 17.27
C LEU A 687 2.42 26.88 17.79
N ALA A 688 1.40 27.24 17.00
CA ALA A 688 0.40 28.23 17.39
C ALA A 688 -0.37 27.80 18.65
N ASP A 689 -0.69 26.51 18.75
CA ASP A 689 -1.45 25.95 19.87
C ASP A 689 -0.55 25.56 21.06
N LYS A 690 0.78 25.73 20.93
CA LYS A 690 1.81 25.33 21.91
C LYS A 690 1.70 23.86 22.27
N ASP A 691 1.46 23.03 21.28
CA ASP A 691 1.46 21.58 21.45
C ASP A 691 2.89 21.10 21.69
N ARG A 692 3.03 20.03 22.47
CA ARG A 692 4.29 19.28 22.55
C ARG A 692 4.62 18.71 21.17
N ILE A 693 5.89 18.74 20.76
CA ILE A 693 6.32 18.17 19.48
C ILE A 693 7.41 17.12 19.74
N TYR A 694 7.09 15.84 19.52
CA TYR A 694 8.07 14.75 19.62
C TYR A 694 9.09 14.78 18.47
N GLY A 695 8.63 15.21 17.30
CA GLY A 695 9.40 15.26 16.06
C GLY A 695 8.54 15.75 14.91
N VAL A 696 9.18 15.99 13.77
CA VAL A 696 8.53 16.58 12.60
C VAL A 696 8.73 15.67 11.40
N ILE A 697 7.64 15.19 10.81
CA ILE A 697 7.66 14.48 9.53
C ILE A 697 7.94 15.51 8.43
N LYS A 698 9.11 15.40 7.82
CA LYS A 698 9.57 16.28 6.73
C LYS A 698 9.02 15.83 5.38
N ALA A 699 8.93 14.53 5.19
CA ALA A 699 8.31 13.92 4.01
C ALA A 699 7.96 12.46 4.23
N SER A 700 7.09 11.97 3.37
CA SER A 700 6.71 10.56 3.27
C SER A 700 6.52 10.20 1.79
N SER A 701 6.83 8.96 1.43
CA SER A 701 6.66 8.41 0.09
C SER A 701 6.26 6.93 0.15
N MET A 702 5.55 6.48 -0.89
CA MET A 702 5.12 5.09 -1.05
C MET A 702 5.26 4.64 -2.52
N ASN A 703 5.65 3.39 -2.76
CA ASN A 703 5.60 2.76 -4.09
C ASN A 703 5.38 1.23 -4.00
N HIS A 704 5.53 0.52 -5.13
CA HIS A 704 5.47 -0.94 -5.19
C HIS A 704 6.71 -1.51 -5.91
N GLY A 705 7.17 -2.69 -5.51
CA GLY A 705 8.30 -3.41 -6.10
C GLY A 705 8.13 -3.83 -7.57
N GLY A 706 6.97 -3.58 -8.19
CA GLY A 706 6.64 -4.07 -9.53
C GLY A 706 6.73 -5.60 -9.66
N LYS A 707 7.12 -6.08 -10.85
CA LYS A 707 7.35 -7.50 -11.12
C LYS A 707 8.77 -7.90 -10.73
N THR A 708 8.90 -8.76 -9.72
CA THR A 708 10.15 -9.38 -9.25
C THR A 708 10.19 -10.87 -9.61
N SER A 709 11.25 -11.59 -9.20
CA SER A 709 11.45 -13.03 -9.42
C SER A 709 10.56 -13.93 -8.54
N GLY A 710 9.75 -13.35 -7.66
CA GLY A 710 8.74 -14.06 -6.88
C GLY A 710 7.88 -13.04 -6.15
N TYR A 711 6.61 -13.37 -5.89
CA TYR A 711 5.65 -12.42 -5.32
C TYR A 711 6.15 -11.73 -4.04
N THR A 712 6.90 -12.46 -3.21
CA THR A 712 7.41 -11.99 -1.92
C THR A 712 8.85 -11.49 -1.95
N VAL A 713 9.47 -11.47 -3.13
CA VAL A 713 10.86 -11.05 -3.30
C VAL A 713 10.92 -9.53 -3.42
N PRO A 714 11.68 -8.82 -2.56
CA PRO A 714 11.79 -7.37 -2.60
C PRO A 714 12.59 -6.88 -3.81
N ASN A 715 12.42 -5.60 -4.15
CA ASN A 715 13.11 -4.95 -5.27
C ASN A 715 14.00 -3.79 -4.79
N PRO A 716 15.34 -3.91 -4.83
CA PRO A 716 16.25 -2.85 -4.35
C PRO A 716 16.07 -1.53 -5.11
N ASN A 717 15.80 -1.57 -6.42
CA ASN A 717 15.60 -0.36 -7.23
C ASN A 717 14.33 0.40 -6.80
N ALA A 718 13.25 -0.31 -6.47
CA ALA A 718 12.03 0.31 -5.96
C ALA A 718 12.24 0.87 -4.55
N GLN A 719 13.03 0.20 -3.71
CA GLN A 719 13.39 0.69 -2.38
C GLN A 719 14.26 1.96 -2.46
N ALA A 720 15.21 2.02 -3.40
CA ALA A 720 16.00 3.23 -3.65
C ALA A 720 15.11 4.39 -4.11
N GLU A 721 14.18 4.15 -5.05
CA GLU A 721 13.26 5.17 -5.56
C GLU A 721 12.35 5.75 -4.46
N VAL A 722 11.80 4.92 -3.58
CA VAL A 722 10.92 5.43 -2.50
C VAL A 722 11.71 6.33 -1.54
N VAL A 723 12.95 5.96 -1.19
CA VAL A 723 13.84 6.77 -0.34
C VAL A 723 14.19 8.10 -1.04
N ARG A 724 14.61 8.07 -2.31
CA ARG A 724 14.94 9.27 -3.09
C ARG A 724 13.75 10.22 -3.22
N HIS A 725 12.56 9.68 -3.46
CA HIS A 725 11.37 10.50 -3.57
C HIS A 725 11.04 11.20 -2.24
N ALA A 726 11.24 10.53 -1.09
CA ALA A 726 11.09 11.16 0.21
C ALA A 726 12.14 12.27 0.44
N LEU A 727 13.42 12.02 0.11
CA LEU A 727 14.50 13.03 0.22
C LEU A 727 14.18 14.27 -0.63
N THR A 728 13.79 14.05 -1.88
CA THR A 728 13.39 15.11 -2.82
C THR A 728 12.22 15.93 -2.27
N LYS A 729 11.17 15.26 -1.77
CA LYS A 729 9.99 15.90 -1.19
C LYS A 729 10.34 16.67 0.10
N ALA A 730 11.26 16.15 0.91
CA ALA A 730 11.75 16.80 2.13
C ALA A 730 12.65 18.02 1.83
N GLN A 731 13.20 18.09 0.61
CA GLN A 731 14.26 19.01 0.21
C GLN A 731 15.48 18.87 1.13
N LEU A 732 15.90 17.62 1.36
CA LEU A 732 17.08 17.25 2.15
C LEU A 732 18.03 16.43 1.28
N SER A 733 19.33 16.58 1.51
CA SER A 733 20.33 15.69 0.94
C SER A 733 20.39 14.40 1.76
N ALA A 734 20.72 13.27 1.13
CA ALA A 734 21.03 12.04 1.85
C ALA A 734 22.15 12.22 2.90
N ARG A 735 23.01 13.23 2.70
CA ARG A 735 24.07 13.59 3.66
C ARG A 735 23.55 14.16 4.98
N ASP A 736 22.36 14.73 4.98
CA ASP A 736 21.70 15.29 6.17
C ASP A 736 21.13 14.20 7.08
N ILE A 737 20.89 13.01 6.55
CA ILE A 737 20.37 11.86 7.29
C ILE A 737 21.49 11.22 8.11
N SER A 738 21.32 11.18 9.44
CA SER A 738 22.33 10.63 10.36
C SER A 738 21.92 9.30 11.01
N TYR A 739 20.66 8.91 10.87
CA TYR A 739 20.15 7.61 11.30
C TYR A 739 19.16 7.03 10.29
N VAL A 740 19.20 5.71 10.09
CA VAL A 740 18.15 4.98 9.38
C VAL A 740 17.63 3.86 10.27
N GLU A 741 16.33 3.92 10.55
CA GLU A 741 15.57 2.81 11.12
C GLU A 741 15.04 1.96 9.95
N ALA A 742 15.78 0.91 9.65
CA ALA A 742 15.51 0.02 8.54
C ALA A 742 14.40 -0.99 8.85
N HIS A 743 13.88 -1.61 7.80
CA HIS A 743 12.95 -2.73 7.90
C HIS A 743 13.63 -3.93 8.57
N GLY A 744 14.81 -4.33 8.13
CA GLY A 744 15.76 -5.23 8.82
C GLY A 744 15.10 -6.42 9.49
N THR A 745 14.53 -7.34 8.71
CA THR A 745 13.83 -8.53 9.22
C THR A 745 14.76 -9.67 9.61
N GLY A 746 16.06 -9.56 9.32
CA GLY A 746 17.02 -10.62 9.63
C GLY A 746 16.97 -11.75 8.62
N THR A 747 16.69 -11.45 7.35
CA THR A 747 16.61 -12.46 6.29
C THR A 747 17.89 -12.46 5.46
N ALA A 748 18.34 -13.65 5.03
CA ALA A 748 19.57 -13.82 4.26
C ALA A 748 19.62 -12.96 2.99
N LEU A 749 18.47 -12.74 2.34
CA LEU A 749 18.35 -11.99 1.10
C LEU A 749 17.80 -10.57 1.29
N GLY A 750 16.82 -10.39 2.18
CA GLY A 750 16.14 -9.10 2.34
C GLY A 750 17.03 -8.02 2.94
N ASP A 751 17.87 -8.38 3.93
CA ASP A 751 18.75 -7.41 4.59
C ASP A 751 19.83 -6.86 3.63
N PRO A 752 20.53 -7.69 2.81
CA PRO A 752 21.39 -7.17 1.74
C PRO A 752 20.66 -6.33 0.69
N ILE A 753 19.45 -6.73 0.27
CA ILE A 753 18.64 -5.96 -0.69
C ILE A 753 18.30 -4.57 -0.14
N GLU A 754 17.91 -4.49 1.13
CA GLU A 754 17.58 -3.23 1.78
C GLU A 754 18.79 -2.29 1.89
N VAL A 755 19.91 -2.79 2.40
CA VAL A 755 21.13 -1.96 2.53
C VAL A 755 21.61 -1.52 1.15
N ARG A 756 21.48 -2.37 0.12
CA ARG A 756 21.79 -1.98 -1.26
C ARG A 756 20.87 -0.86 -1.77
N GLY A 757 19.56 -0.99 -1.59
CA GLY A 757 18.60 0.05 -2.00
C GLY A 757 18.84 1.38 -1.29
N LEU A 758 19.17 1.35 0.00
CA LEU A 758 19.56 2.53 0.78
C LEU A 758 20.88 3.13 0.28
N HIS A 759 21.89 2.30 0.01
CA HIS A 759 23.18 2.75 -0.52
C HIS A 759 23.00 3.46 -1.87
N ASP A 760 22.20 2.88 -2.77
CA ASP A 760 21.94 3.46 -4.09
C ASP A 760 21.27 4.83 -3.97
N ALA A 761 20.24 4.94 -3.13
CA ALA A 761 19.57 6.21 -2.88
C ALA A 761 20.52 7.29 -2.33
N PHE A 762 21.47 6.91 -1.47
CA PHE A 762 22.39 7.85 -0.83
C PHE A 762 23.57 8.24 -1.73
N SER A 763 24.04 7.31 -2.55
CA SER A 763 25.24 7.47 -3.39
C SER A 763 25.09 8.52 -4.49
N GLU A 764 23.86 8.86 -4.88
CA GLU A 764 23.58 9.93 -5.84
C GLU A 764 23.89 11.33 -5.26
N ASP A 765 23.75 11.50 -3.95
CA ASP A 765 23.94 12.79 -3.26
C ASP A 765 25.32 12.92 -2.59
N THR A 766 25.88 11.82 -2.10
CA THR A 766 27.16 11.83 -1.35
C THR A 766 27.97 10.56 -1.53
N GLN A 767 29.29 10.69 -1.48
CA GLN A 767 30.25 9.59 -1.48
C GLN A 767 30.83 9.31 -0.09
N ASP A 768 30.37 10.03 0.94
CA ASP A 768 30.80 9.83 2.32
C ASP A 768 30.37 8.44 2.81
N LYS A 769 31.28 7.79 3.54
CA LYS A 769 31.09 6.44 4.07
C LYS A 769 31.04 6.48 5.59
N GLN A 770 30.39 5.49 6.19
CA GLN A 770 30.41 5.27 7.64
C GLN A 770 30.00 6.50 8.47
N TYR A 771 29.04 7.30 8.00
CA TYR A 771 28.56 8.49 8.73
C TYR A 771 27.14 8.35 9.27
N CYS A 772 26.31 7.49 8.66
CA CYS A 772 24.93 7.29 9.04
C CYS A 772 24.79 6.01 9.87
N ALA A 773 24.23 6.11 11.08
CA ALA A 773 23.92 4.93 11.86
C ALA A 773 22.73 4.17 11.24
N LEU A 774 22.75 2.85 11.33
CA LEU A 774 21.71 1.94 10.84
C LEU A 774 21.26 1.03 11.99
N GLY A 775 19.95 0.86 12.15
CA GLY A 775 19.39 -0.07 13.11
C GLY A 775 18.02 -0.60 12.71
N SER A 776 17.54 -1.57 13.48
CA SER A 776 16.17 -2.09 13.41
C SER A 776 15.70 -2.42 14.83
N VAL A 777 14.49 -1.99 15.18
CA VAL A 777 13.81 -2.30 16.44
C VAL A 777 13.38 -3.77 16.50
N LYS A 778 13.28 -4.44 15.34
CA LYS A 778 12.85 -5.84 15.26
C LYS A 778 13.82 -6.78 15.98
N SER A 779 15.10 -6.39 16.10
CA SER A 779 16.07 -7.14 16.90
C SER A 779 15.72 -7.17 18.39
N ASN A 780 14.97 -6.20 18.89
CA ASN A 780 14.58 -6.11 20.31
C ASN A 780 13.24 -6.81 20.56
N ILE A 781 12.24 -6.57 19.71
CA ILE A 781 10.85 -6.95 20.01
C ILE A 781 10.26 -7.97 19.03
N GLY A 782 10.99 -8.38 18.00
CA GLY A 782 10.46 -9.17 16.88
C GLY A 782 9.75 -8.32 15.82
N HIS A 783 9.12 -8.98 14.85
CA HIS A 783 8.44 -8.33 13.74
C HIS A 783 6.95 -8.14 14.03
N LEU A 784 6.55 -6.88 14.24
CA LEU A 784 5.16 -6.49 14.53
C LEU A 784 4.25 -6.41 13.29
N GLU A 785 4.68 -6.95 12.15
CA GLU A 785 3.92 -6.97 10.88
C GLU A 785 3.20 -5.64 10.58
N SER A 786 1.87 -5.56 10.63
CA SER A 786 1.10 -4.34 10.37
C SER A 786 1.46 -3.17 11.30
N ALA A 787 1.91 -3.44 12.53
CA ALA A 787 2.34 -2.45 13.52
C ALA A 787 3.87 -2.20 13.54
N ALA A 788 4.64 -2.77 12.60
CA ALA A 788 6.10 -2.57 12.56
C ALA A 788 6.50 -1.11 12.29
N GLY A 789 5.79 -0.42 11.40
CA GLY A 789 6.08 0.97 11.06
C GLY A 789 5.93 1.93 12.25
N ILE A 790 4.91 1.74 13.07
CA ILE A 790 4.68 2.59 14.24
C ILE A 790 5.68 2.32 15.38
N SER A 791 6.15 1.07 15.56
CA SER A 791 7.21 0.79 16.55
C SER A 791 8.57 1.34 16.12
N GLN A 792 8.88 1.29 14.82
CA GLN A 792 10.06 1.95 14.23
C GLN A 792 10.01 3.48 14.45
N LEU A 793 8.87 4.11 14.17
CA LEU A 793 8.66 5.54 14.43
C LEU A 793 8.81 5.88 15.91
N ALA A 794 8.17 5.12 16.80
CA ALA A 794 8.28 5.33 18.25
C ALA A 794 9.74 5.31 18.73
N LYS A 795 10.53 4.31 18.28
CA LYS A 795 11.98 4.25 18.58
C LYS A 795 12.70 5.51 18.11
N VAL A 796 12.48 5.95 16.88
CA VAL A 796 13.15 7.15 16.34
C VAL A 796 12.78 8.41 17.10
N LEU A 797 11.50 8.60 17.44
CA LEU A 797 11.05 9.76 18.23
C LEU A 797 11.66 9.77 19.63
N LEU A 798 11.75 8.61 20.28
CA LEU A 798 12.41 8.50 21.59
C LEU A 798 13.92 8.78 21.49
N GLN A 799 14.60 8.28 20.45
CA GLN A 799 16.00 8.61 20.20
C GLN A 799 16.22 10.12 19.96
N ILE A 800 15.32 10.79 19.23
CA ILE A 800 15.36 12.25 19.04
C ILE A 800 15.20 12.96 20.38
N ASN A 801 14.16 12.61 21.15
CA ASN A 801 13.82 13.25 22.41
C ASN A 801 14.93 13.10 23.46
N HIS A 802 15.52 11.90 23.56
CA HIS A 802 16.62 11.62 24.47
C HIS A 802 18.01 11.92 23.89
N LYS A 803 18.09 12.34 22.62
CA LYS A 803 19.33 12.69 21.91
C LYS A 803 20.36 11.57 21.93
N LYS A 804 19.91 10.32 21.82
CA LYS A 804 20.74 9.11 21.91
C LYS A 804 20.36 8.10 20.84
N LEU A 805 21.34 7.35 20.34
CA LEU A 805 21.16 6.19 19.47
C LEU A 805 21.24 4.91 20.33
N VAL A 806 20.26 4.03 20.17
CA VAL A 806 20.15 2.77 20.94
C VAL A 806 20.70 1.58 20.14
N PRO A 807 21.19 0.53 20.81
CA PRO A 807 21.79 -0.63 20.14
C PRO A 807 20.77 -1.44 19.33
N THR A 808 21.21 -1.97 18.18
CA THR A 808 20.59 -3.08 17.45
C THR A 808 21.25 -4.40 17.86
N LEU A 809 20.43 -5.41 18.15
CA LEU A 809 20.87 -6.65 18.80
C LEU A 809 21.28 -7.73 17.79
N HIS A 810 21.94 -8.77 18.30
CA HIS A 810 22.40 -9.95 17.56
C HIS A 810 23.47 -9.67 16.49
N THR A 811 24.18 -8.54 16.59
CA THR A 811 25.16 -8.07 15.59
C THR A 811 26.60 -8.46 15.91
N GLN A 812 26.85 -9.58 16.59
CA GLN A 812 28.20 -10.02 16.94
C GLN A 812 29.06 -10.21 15.67
N GLN A 813 28.46 -10.82 14.65
CA GLN A 813 29.02 -10.95 13.31
C GLN A 813 28.01 -10.38 12.32
N LEU A 814 28.44 -9.41 11.50
CA LEU A 814 27.58 -8.84 10.45
C LEU A 814 27.52 -9.78 9.25
N ASN A 815 26.41 -9.68 8.52
CA ASN A 815 26.18 -10.43 7.29
C ASN A 815 27.26 -10.09 6.25
N SER A 816 28.00 -11.12 5.84
CA SER A 816 29.10 -11.04 4.88
C SER A 816 28.68 -10.64 3.46
N PHE A 817 27.38 -10.70 3.13
CA PHE A 817 26.85 -10.19 1.86
C PHE A 817 26.63 -8.68 1.86
N ILE A 818 26.85 -8.00 2.99
CA ILE A 818 26.71 -6.55 3.11
C ILE A 818 28.09 -5.91 3.29
N ASP A 819 28.54 -5.17 2.27
CA ASP A 819 29.77 -4.38 2.38
C ASP A 819 29.50 -3.04 3.08
N PHE A 820 29.39 -3.10 4.41
CA PHE A 820 29.19 -1.89 5.21
C PHE A 820 30.33 -0.89 5.03
N ALA A 821 31.59 -1.35 4.95
CA ALA A 821 32.76 -0.48 4.87
C ALA A 821 32.75 0.46 3.65
N GLN A 822 32.17 0.01 2.53
CA GLN A 822 32.00 0.83 1.33
C GLN A 822 30.67 1.58 1.26
N SER A 823 29.83 1.47 2.30
CA SER A 823 28.53 2.13 2.38
C SER A 823 28.53 3.36 3.31
N PRO A 824 27.52 4.25 3.18
CA PRO A 824 27.24 5.31 4.16
C PRO A 824 27.00 4.81 5.58
N PHE A 825 26.64 3.54 5.74
CA PHE A 825 26.00 3.01 6.94
C PHE A 825 26.95 2.23 7.84
N TYR A 826 26.86 2.46 9.14
CA TYR A 826 27.40 1.56 10.17
C TYR A 826 26.28 1.08 11.07
N VAL A 827 26.31 -0.18 11.49
CA VAL A 827 25.27 -0.73 12.39
C VAL A 827 25.48 -0.20 13.81
N GLN A 828 24.44 0.38 14.41
CA GLN A 828 24.48 0.90 15.78
C GLN A 828 24.51 -0.26 16.78
N ARG A 829 25.63 -0.47 17.47
CA ARG A 829 25.82 -1.63 18.38
C ARG A 829 25.77 -1.29 19.86
N GLU A 830 25.98 -0.02 20.20
CA GLU A 830 26.09 0.45 21.58
C GLU A 830 25.21 1.68 21.76
N LEU A 831 24.90 2.03 23.01
CA LEU A 831 24.24 3.30 23.31
C LEU A 831 25.23 4.44 23.09
N SER A 832 24.90 5.41 22.22
CA SER A 832 25.75 6.59 21.99
C SER A 832 24.93 7.88 21.95
N ASP A 833 25.59 9.02 22.09
CA ASP A 833 24.94 10.31 21.87
C ASP A 833 24.62 10.49 20.37
N TRP A 834 23.49 11.14 20.08
CA TRP A 834 23.09 11.51 18.73
C TRP A 834 23.31 13.02 18.53
N PRO A 835 24.33 13.45 17.78
CA PRO A 835 24.57 14.87 17.53
C PRO A 835 23.53 15.51 16.61
N ALA A 836 23.35 16.83 16.72
CA ALA A 836 22.46 17.62 15.86
C ALA A 836 23.16 18.04 14.54
N PRO A 837 22.42 18.30 13.44
CA PRO A 837 20.97 18.15 13.30
C PRO A 837 20.55 16.67 13.18
N ARG A 838 19.45 16.31 13.86
CA ARG A 838 18.94 14.93 13.91
C ARG A 838 17.86 14.71 12.87
N TYR A 839 18.23 14.11 11.74
CA TYR A 839 17.30 13.58 10.76
C TYR A 839 17.44 12.07 10.64
N ALA A 840 16.30 11.39 10.59
CA ALA A 840 16.23 9.96 10.40
C ALA A 840 15.32 9.55 9.25
N GLY A 841 15.77 8.55 8.49
CA GLY A 841 14.93 7.80 7.55
C GLY A 841 14.31 6.59 8.26
N ILE A 842 13.07 6.25 7.91
CA ILE A 842 12.36 5.08 8.46
C ILE A 842 11.77 4.28 7.29
N SER A 843 12.17 3.03 7.15
CA SER A 843 11.72 2.14 6.07
C SER A 843 10.82 1.02 6.58
N SER A 844 9.69 0.81 5.90
CA SER A 844 8.90 -0.41 6.08
C SER A 844 8.42 -0.97 4.74
N PHE A 845 8.69 -2.26 4.52
CA PHE A 845 8.44 -2.95 3.25
C PHE A 845 7.50 -4.13 3.47
N GLY A 846 6.34 -4.10 2.81
CA GLY A 846 5.36 -5.16 2.86
C GLY A 846 5.77 -6.34 2.00
N ALA A 847 5.55 -7.57 2.49
CA ALA A 847 5.87 -8.79 1.74
C ALA A 847 5.14 -8.88 0.37
N GLY A 848 4.02 -8.16 0.18
CA GLY A 848 3.36 -8.06 -1.13
C GLY A 848 4.05 -7.11 -2.13
N GLY A 849 5.08 -6.37 -1.71
CA GLY A 849 5.84 -5.43 -2.53
C GLY A 849 5.57 -3.96 -2.26
N ALA A 850 4.64 -3.61 -1.37
CA ALA A 850 4.32 -2.22 -1.01
C ALA A 850 5.36 -1.61 -0.07
N ASN A 851 6.10 -0.60 -0.55
CA ASN A 851 7.19 0.03 0.19
C ASN A 851 6.79 1.43 0.67
N VAL A 852 7.18 1.78 1.88
CA VAL A 852 6.95 3.12 2.46
C VAL A 852 8.23 3.61 3.13
N HIS A 853 8.54 4.90 2.94
CA HIS A 853 9.64 5.58 3.62
C HIS A 853 9.20 6.91 4.23
N LEU A 854 9.63 7.18 5.46
CA LEU A 854 9.40 8.45 6.17
C LEU A 854 10.73 9.12 6.47
N ILE A 855 10.76 10.46 6.42
CA ILE A 855 11.86 11.26 6.96
C ILE A 855 11.34 12.10 8.11
N VAL A 856 11.97 11.94 9.27
CA VAL A 856 11.63 12.64 10.52
C VAL A 856 12.83 13.46 10.98
N GLY A 857 12.58 14.70 11.40
CA GLY A 857 13.57 15.59 11.98
C GLY A 857 13.22 16.01 13.41
N GLU A 858 14.23 16.42 14.17
CA GLU A 858 14.03 17.05 15.47
C GLU A 858 13.29 18.40 15.35
N HIS A 859 12.51 18.73 16.38
CA HIS A 859 12.06 20.09 16.63
C HIS A 859 12.81 20.63 17.85
N GLN A 860 13.45 21.79 17.71
CA GLN A 860 14.05 22.49 18.84
C GLN A 860 13.08 23.58 19.30
N GLU A 861 12.47 23.39 20.47
CA GLU A 861 11.72 24.46 21.11
C GLU A 861 12.68 25.59 21.52
N PRO A 862 12.30 26.87 21.33
CA PRO A 862 13.04 27.98 21.87
C PRO A 862 13.15 27.83 23.40
N ILE A 863 14.35 28.03 23.96
CA ILE A 863 14.52 28.04 25.42
C ILE A 863 13.75 29.25 25.97
N THR A 864 12.54 29.04 26.43
CA THR A 864 11.78 30.04 27.18
C THR A 864 12.11 29.93 28.66
N SER A 865 12.67 31.00 29.24
CA SER A 865 12.77 31.13 30.70
C SER A 865 11.37 31.27 31.27
N SER A 866 10.81 30.19 31.81
CA SER A 866 9.56 30.27 32.58
C SER A 866 9.87 30.72 34.01
N LEU A 867 9.08 31.65 34.54
CA LEU A 867 9.22 32.08 35.93
C LEU A 867 8.59 31.00 36.83
N THR A 868 9.35 30.43 37.76
CA THR A 868 8.76 29.70 38.89
C THR A 868 8.14 30.73 39.83
N LEU A 869 6.81 30.68 39.96
CA LEU A 869 6.11 31.45 40.98
C LEU A 869 6.02 30.59 42.25
N ASP A 870 6.35 31.18 43.39
CA ASP A 870 6.19 30.56 44.72
C ASP A 870 4.73 30.69 45.17
N ILE A 871 3.83 30.03 44.44
CA ILE A 871 2.38 29.99 44.68
C ILE A 871 1.90 28.53 44.60
N PRO A 872 0.80 28.18 45.32
CA PRO A 872 0.24 26.83 45.23
C PRO A 872 -0.30 26.53 43.84
N TYR A 873 -0.02 25.32 43.34
CA TYR A 873 -0.59 24.79 42.10
C TYR A 873 -1.76 23.85 42.40
N LEU A 874 -2.80 23.93 41.57
CA LEU A 874 -3.96 23.05 41.66
C LEU A 874 -3.75 21.79 40.81
N PHE A 875 -3.40 20.70 41.47
CA PHE A 875 -3.27 19.37 40.86
C PHE A 875 -4.63 18.67 40.84
N VAL A 876 -5.06 18.14 39.69
CA VAL A 876 -6.37 17.51 39.53
C VAL A 876 -6.26 16.14 38.86
N LEU A 877 -7.08 15.19 39.33
CA LEU A 877 -7.32 13.92 38.67
C LEU A 877 -8.82 13.64 38.62
N SER A 878 -9.25 12.91 37.60
CA SER A 878 -10.59 12.37 37.56
C SER A 878 -10.65 11.03 36.85
N ALA A 879 -11.60 10.19 37.26
CA ALA A 879 -11.88 8.90 36.64
C ALA A 879 -13.39 8.61 36.66
N GLN A 880 -13.82 7.56 35.96
CA GLN A 880 -15.24 7.16 35.90
C GLN A 880 -15.82 6.83 37.28
N ASN A 881 -15.02 6.25 38.18
CA ASN A 881 -15.43 5.84 39.52
C ASN A 881 -14.25 5.91 40.52
N GLU A 882 -14.56 5.73 41.81
CA GLU A 882 -13.59 5.84 42.90
C GLU A 882 -12.44 4.83 42.78
N GLU A 883 -12.72 3.59 42.40
CA GLU A 883 -11.70 2.54 42.24
C GLU A 883 -10.68 2.93 41.15
N ARG A 884 -11.15 3.42 40.00
CA ARG A 884 -10.27 3.90 38.93
C ARG A 884 -9.52 5.17 39.33
N LEU A 885 -10.13 6.05 40.13
CA LEU A 885 -9.45 7.25 40.65
C LEU A 885 -8.32 6.89 41.61
N GLN A 886 -8.52 5.90 42.49
CA GLN A 886 -7.48 5.37 43.37
C GLN A 886 -6.33 4.73 42.57
N ALA A 887 -6.66 3.93 41.55
CA ALA A 887 -5.67 3.37 40.64
C ALA A 887 -4.88 4.46 39.90
N TYR A 888 -5.55 5.52 39.44
CA TYR A 888 -4.89 6.64 38.75
C TYR A 888 -4.00 7.44 39.71
N ALA A 889 -4.46 7.73 40.93
CA ALA A 889 -3.65 8.39 41.95
C ALA A 889 -2.39 7.58 42.29
N LYS A 890 -2.52 6.25 42.42
CA LYS A 890 -1.36 5.35 42.60
C LYS A 890 -0.42 5.38 41.40
N LYS A 891 -0.95 5.28 40.16
CA LYS A 891 -0.14 5.38 38.94
C LYS A 891 0.65 6.69 38.87
N MET A 892 0.03 7.80 39.26
CA MET A 892 0.69 9.10 39.30
C MET A 892 1.77 9.17 40.40
N TYR A 893 1.52 8.62 41.58
CA TYR A 893 2.53 8.50 42.63
C TYR A 893 3.74 7.68 42.14
N ASP A 894 3.48 6.52 41.53
CA ASP A 894 4.52 5.65 40.98
C ASP A 894 5.30 6.37 39.86
N TYR A 895 4.64 7.14 39.00
CA TYR A 895 5.27 7.97 37.97
C TYR A 895 6.20 9.05 38.56
N LEU A 896 5.69 9.81 39.54
CA LEU A 896 6.45 10.86 40.23
C LEU A 896 7.70 10.31 40.93
N THR A 897 7.63 9.10 41.47
CA THR A 897 8.75 8.46 42.17
C THR A 897 9.77 7.84 41.21
N ARG A 898 9.30 7.21 40.12
CA ARG A 898 10.15 6.50 39.16
C ARG A 898 10.98 7.44 38.28
N TYR A 899 10.41 8.56 37.83
CA TYR A 899 11.02 9.35 36.76
C TYR A 899 11.71 10.64 37.25
N PRO A 900 13.04 10.79 37.04
CA PRO A 900 13.82 11.92 37.53
C PRO A 900 13.41 13.29 36.98
N HIS A 901 12.90 13.38 35.74
CA HIS A 901 12.51 14.67 35.15
C HIS A 901 11.37 15.36 35.89
N THR A 902 10.61 14.61 36.71
CA THR A 902 9.57 15.19 37.57
C THR A 902 10.14 16.07 38.68
N GLN A 903 11.44 15.97 38.97
CA GLN A 903 12.15 16.80 39.95
C GLN A 903 12.43 18.22 39.44
N ASP A 904 12.25 18.49 38.15
CA ASP A 904 12.36 19.84 37.59
C ASP A 904 11.34 20.77 38.26
N ALA A 905 11.80 21.93 38.74
CA ALA A 905 10.96 22.91 39.43
C ALA A 905 9.80 23.44 38.55
N HIS A 906 9.92 23.37 37.23
CA HIS A 906 8.87 23.76 36.30
C HIS A 906 7.86 22.64 35.99
N TRP A 907 8.21 21.37 36.27
CA TRP A 907 7.38 20.22 35.92
C TRP A 907 6.00 20.30 36.58
N LEU A 908 5.93 20.64 37.87
CA LEU A 908 4.67 20.67 38.62
C LEU A 908 3.67 21.65 37.98
N HIS A 909 4.12 22.84 37.60
CA HIS A 909 3.29 23.83 36.92
C HIS A 909 2.77 23.30 35.57
N GLN A 910 3.65 22.72 34.74
CA GLN A 910 3.29 22.18 33.43
C GLN A 910 2.33 20.98 33.55
N ALA A 911 2.57 20.10 34.53
CA ALA A 911 1.73 18.96 34.82
C ALA A 911 0.33 19.39 35.28
N CYS A 912 0.24 20.33 36.22
CA CYS A 912 -1.04 20.91 36.65
C CYS A 912 -1.80 21.54 35.48
N TYR A 913 -1.14 22.34 34.63
CA TYR A 913 -1.77 22.90 33.44
C TYR A 913 -2.32 21.80 32.52
N THR A 914 -1.50 20.77 32.24
CA THR A 914 -1.88 19.64 31.37
C THR A 914 -3.07 18.87 31.92
N LEU A 915 -3.10 18.59 33.22
CA LEU A 915 -4.20 17.87 33.88
C LEU A 915 -5.50 18.68 33.89
N GLN A 916 -5.41 20.02 33.90
CA GLN A 916 -6.60 20.89 33.88
C GLN A 916 -7.20 21.04 32.48
N VAL A 917 -6.38 21.19 31.44
CA VAL A 917 -6.87 21.52 30.07
C VAL A 917 -6.81 20.37 29.08
N GLY A 918 -6.00 19.34 29.38
CA GLY A 918 -5.72 18.22 28.50
C GLY A 918 -6.25 16.88 29.00
N ARG A 919 -7.13 16.87 30.01
CA ARG A 919 -7.80 15.65 30.51
C ARG A 919 -9.31 15.87 30.60
N GLU A 920 -10.07 14.81 30.39
CA GLU A 920 -11.52 14.83 30.52
C GLU A 920 -11.92 14.80 32.00
N ALA A 921 -12.79 15.74 32.40
CA ALA A 921 -13.27 15.84 33.77
C ALA A 921 -14.40 14.82 34.05
N MET A 922 -14.03 13.66 34.60
CA MET A 922 -14.95 12.54 34.87
C MET A 922 -15.64 12.63 36.23
N SER A 923 -16.45 11.62 36.58
CA SER A 923 -17.36 11.64 37.73
C SER A 923 -16.66 11.63 39.10
N ALA A 924 -15.71 10.72 39.33
CA ALA A 924 -14.91 10.70 40.55
C ALA A 924 -13.72 11.65 40.37
N ARG A 925 -13.53 12.58 41.30
CA ARG A 925 -12.53 13.66 41.18
C ARG A 925 -11.69 13.79 42.43
N LEU A 926 -10.42 14.17 42.23
CA LEU A 926 -9.43 14.50 43.25
C LEU A 926 -8.80 15.84 42.88
N ALA A 927 -8.70 16.75 43.84
CA ALA A 927 -7.97 18.00 43.72
C ALA A 927 -7.02 18.15 44.92
N ILE A 928 -5.77 18.54 44.64
CA ILE A 928 -4.71 18.72 45.63
C ILE A 928 -4.08 20.10 45.39
N LEU A 929 -3.91 20.88 46.46
CA LEU A 929 -3.06 22.07 46.42
C LEU A 929 -1.65 21.69 46.91
N ALA A 930 -0.64 21.94 46.09
CA ALA A 930 0.76 21.71 46.41
C ALA A 930 1.66 22.80 45.82
N ASN A 931 2.64 23.25 46.58
CA ASN A 931 3.69 24.17 46.13
C ASN A 931 4.88 23.40 45.55
N THR A 932 5.11 22.18 46.04
CA THR A 932 6.26 21.34 45.70
C THR A 932 5.87 19.93 45.30
N ARG A 933 6.77 19.24 44.59
CA ARG A 933 6.60 17.82 44.25
C ARG A 933 6.49 16.95 45.51
N GLU A 934 7.26 17.28 46.54
CA GLU A 934 7.27 16.54 47.82
C GLU A 934 5.93 16.65 48.54
N GLU A 935 5.32 17.85 48.56
CA GLU A 935 3.97 18.05 49.07
C GLU A 935 2.93 17.26 48.28
N LEU A 936 3.05 17.22 46.95
CA LEU A 936 2.17 16.43 46.09
C LEU A 936 2.29 14.92 46.37
N LEU A 937 3.51 14.39 46.50
CA LEU A 937 3.76 12.99 46.86
C LEU A 937 3.15 12.64 48.23
N HIS A 938 3.30 13.53 49.20
CA HIS A 938 2.69 13.36 50.52
C HIS A 938 1.16 13.35 50.41
N ALA A 939 0.57 14.30 49.68
CA ALA A 939 -0.88 14.37 49.50
C ALA A 939 -1.45 13.15 48.75
N LEU A 940 -0.79 12.65 47.71
CA LEU A 940 -1.21 11.43 47.01
C LEU A 940 -1.19 10.20 47.94
N THR A 941 -0.19 10.12 48.83
CA THR A 941 -0.12 9.07 49.85
C THR A 941 -1.23 9.22 50.89
N SER A 942 -1.48 10.45 51.36
CA SER A 942 -2.50 10.72 52.38
C SER A 942 -3.94 10.58 51.84
N TYR A 943 -4.16 10.80 50.54
CA TYR A 943 -5.40 10.44 49.86
C TYR A 943 -5.69 8.94 49.95
N GLN A 944 -4.67 8.08 49.76
CA GLN A 944 -4.83 6.63 49.96
C GLN A 944 -5.19 6.27 51.40
N GLN A 945 -4.85 7.14 52.36
CA GLN A 945 -5.13 6.97 53.80
C GLN A 945 -6.35 7.78 54.29
N GLN A 946 -7.07 8.47 53.39
CA GLN A 946 -8.23 9.34 53.67
C GLN A 946 -7.98 10.43 54.74
N ARG A 947 -6.83 11.11 54.71
CA ARG A 947 -6.50 12.22 55.64
C ARG A 947 -5.83 13.38 54.89
N ALA A 948 -6.24 14.64 55.11
CA ALA A 948 -5.45 15.89 54.99
C ALA A 948 -6.33 17.13 54.73
N ASP A 949 -5.82 18.32 55.08
CA ASP A 949 -6.50 19.62 54.96
C ASP A 949 -6.37 20.29 53.57
N ASN A 950 -5.49 19.78 52.68
CA ASN A 950 -5.21 20.32 51.33
C ASN A 950 -5.71 19.42 50.18
N ILE A 951 -6.61 18.49 50.47
CA ILE A 951 -7.14 17.50 49.52
C ILE A 951 -8.66 17.60 49.48
N TRP A 952 -9.23 17.65 48.27
CA TRP A 952 -10.67 17.54 48.03
C TRP A 952 -10.93 16.35 47.11
N PHE A 953 -11.83 15.47 47.51
CA PHE A 953 -12.28 14.37 46.65
C PHE A 953 -13.78 14.16 46.79
N ASN A 954 -14.44 13.71 45.72
CA ASN A 954 -15.84 13.30 45.76
C ASN A 954 -15.95 11.79 45.50
N PRO A 955 -16.31 10.98 46.51
CA PRO A 955 -16.47 9.53 46.35
C PRO A 955 -17.80 9.13 45.66
N GLN A 956 -18.76 10.04 45.50
CA GLN A 956 -20.09 9.67 44.97
C GLN A 956 -20.18 9.73 43.43
N ALA A 957 -20.16 8.55 42.80
CA ALA A 957 -20.71 8.34 41.45
C ALA A 957 -21.16 6.88 41.16
N GLY A 958 -21.65 6.13 42.16
CA GLY A 958 -21.90 4.69 42.01
C GLY A 958 -23.24 4.12 42.48
N LYS A 959 -24.21 4.91 42.98
CA LYS A 959 -25.47 4.35 43.52
C LYS A 959 -26.77 4.66 42.77
N ASN A 960 -26.77 5.52 41.74
CA ASN A 960 -28.02 5.98 41.11
C ASN A 960 -28.19 5.69 39.60
N ALA A 961 -27.46 4.74 39.02
CA ALA A 961 -27.62 4.38 37.60
C ALA A 961 -28.08 2.92 37.37
N ALA A 962 -28.85 2.36 38.30
CA ALA A 962 -29.54 1.08 38.10
C ALA A 962 -31.00 1.18 38.55
N ALA A 963 -31.86 1.70 37.66
CA ALA A 963 -33.26 1.31 37.45
C ALA A 963 -34.00 2.31 36.54
N PRO A 964 -34.90 1.87 35.64
CA PRO A 964 -34.90 0.67 34.79
C PRO A 964 -34.46 0.96 33.34
#